data_AF-D5UP84-F1
#
_entry.id   AF-D5UP84-F1
#
_cell.length_a   1.000
_cell.length_b   1.000
_cell.length_c   1.000
_cell.angle_alpha   90.00
_cell.angle_beta   90.00
_cell.angle_gamma   90.00
#
_symmetry.space_group_name_H-M   'P 1'
#
loop_
_entity.id
_entity.type
_entity.pdbx_description
1 polymer ?
#
loop_
_entity_poly.entity_id
_entity_poly.type
_entity_poly.pdbx_seq_one_letter_code
_entity_poly.pdbx_strand_id
1 'polypeptide(L)'
;MIRSARLLCVLTLLVAMSGLAAPSRAGMPDAQFVRIAIAEITPQVTADSPNDVTVRGTITNFGDRDVSDLEVRVQRAPAIAASSQLRSDLVADNNVYDTMGRFQPVASVLKPGQKSEFTLTIPVRRDRTTTGPTLAIDRPGVYPLLVNVNGKPAYGGVARLDDSRTMLPVLALPDTDGAGGSPADGELDKPVTNSPAQMTVLWPLADNPKLAGGVPGGGDAPVRLVDDALAGSLAAGGRLDGLLAAYEQATRGPDPRHTAMRAGSCLAIDPDLLVTVQAMTGPYRVSRNPADPRGPTTAGTGSDEASAWLARLRQVAEDSCVVALPFGQVDLEALGRSGEPSLQRAALGNSADVIDSVLGVKSVRGVTLPTSGLLLGDGARQSVASDNSAAVVAATAVGAPARGRASANGIVPVGQGIGAALFDPYVTTALAALGGTNGNAERGVSPGAAGSTPQSVTFDLDQESEVSRRQAAVGAVTAAALDPTQRYAPPNGWAATTATDPVATVTGRASLIVPPQVWAAGPDDAKAILDAASSLFTAGIAGPRTFRDVVASAQSAGRDPASAADPWTLRQPTGTVASRVPDRIVTDAADHVRQVDRLGAALMPLPKTPLTPRVYTSPLREDAVRALRWSPARAAVDGDATIRMTAARASLSAQLSSVNILSPGGTYTLASDKSPLLLAARNDLPLPIRTVIKVGAPDGFAIDASEVQELPARGTRQIELPTTANDSRQVAVQLSLRTTSDMPLGEPIQISVHSNAYGRPLFWITCAAGVLLVLLSGRRLWRRFRGRPDRADADRPPADEHERRLANSYAAHRNPTPPEQPSGTPDPKDP
;
A
#
# COMPACT_ATOMS: atom_id res chain seq x y z
N MET A 1 39.97 -9.89 52.47
CA MET A 1 38.81 -10.02 51.54
C MET A 1 37.48 -9.47 52.06
N ILE A 2 37.28 -9.22 53.37
CA ILE A 2 35.96 -8.78 53.89
C ILE A 2 35.80 -7.24 53.98
N ARG A 3 36.90 -6.47 53.99
CA ARG A 3 36.84 -5.00 54.04
C ARG A 3 36.61 -4.32 52.69
N SER A 4 37.02 -4.95 51.58
CA SER A 4 36.83 -4.39 50.22
C SER A 4 35.41 -4.58 49.67
N ALA A 5 34.69 -5.61 50.15
CA ALA A 5 33.30 -5.86 49.72
C ALA A 5 32.30 -4.87 50.35
N ARG A 6 32.55 -4.38 51.57
CA ARG A 6 31.68 -3.39 52.22
C ARG A 6 31.82 -1.99 51.62
N LEU A 7 33.02 -1.63 51.15
CA LEU A 7 33.22 -0.34 50.47
C LEU A 7 32.54 -0.32 49.09
N LEU A 8 32.54 -1.45 48.38
CA LEU A 8 31.89 -1.56 47.07
C LEU A 8 30.36 -1.56 47.18
N CYS A 9 29.77 -2.22 48.19
CA CYS A 9 28.32 -2.19 48.42
C CYS A 9 27.80 -0.83 48.91
N VAL A 10 28.58 -0.06 49.67
CA VAL A 10 28.18 1.30 50.08
C VAL A 10 28.32 2.27 48.90
N LEU A 11 29.32 2.09 48.03
CA LEU A 11 29.47 2.90 46.82
C LEU A 11 28.40 2.60 45.77
N THR A 12 27.96 1.35 45.62
CA THR A 12 26.85 1.01 44.72
C THR A 12 25.48 1.42 45.27
N LEU A 13 25.28 1.43 46.60
CA LEU A 13 24.04 1.97 47.19
C LEU A 13 23.96 3.51 47.11
N LEU A 14 25.09 4.22 47.22
CA LEU A 14 25.10 5.68 47.04
C LEU A 14 24.94 6.11 45.58
N VAL A 15 25.42 5.32 44.61
CA VAL A 15 25.17 5.58 43.18
C VAL A 15 23.74 5.20 42.78
N ALA A 16 23.11 4.22 43.44
CA ALA A 16 21.71 3.85 43.20
C ALA A 16 20.69 4.83 43.83
N MET A 17 21.08 5.66 44.80
CA MET A 17 20.24 6.73 45.37
C MET A 17 20.55 8.14 44.80
N SER A 18 21.53 8.24 43.90
CA SER A 18 21.86 9.47 43.16
C SER A 18 21.22 9.47 41.77
N GLY A 19 19.98 9.00 41.68
CA GLY A 19 19.08 9.34 40.58
C GLY A 19 18.68 10.81 40.73
N LEU A 20 19.63 11.73 40.58
CA LEU A 20 19.33 13.09 40.17
C LEU A 20 18.72 12.96 38.79
N ALA A 21 17.39 12.80 38.75
CA ALA A 21 16.63 13.40 37.68
C ALA A 21 17.22 14.80 37.54
N ALA A 22 17.82 15.08 36.36
CA ALA A 22 18.03 16.46 35.97
C ALA A 22 16.75 17.19 36.35
N PRO A 23 16.79 18.37 36.98
CA PRO A 23 15.57 19.12 37.19
C PRO A 23 14.94 19.19 35.81
N SER A 24 13.84 18.44 35.63
CA SER A 24 12.84 18.83 34.69
C SER A 24 12.64 20.27 35.08
N ARG A 25 13.07 21.19 34.20
CA ARG A 25 12.43 22.49 34.18
C ARG A 25 10.95 22.11 34.12
N ALA A 26 10.30 22.14 35.27
CA ALA A 26 8.90 22.50 35.36
C ALA A 26 8.86 23.95 34.86
N GLY A 27 9.16 24.15 33.57
CA GLY A 27 8.50 25.18 32.83
C GLY A 27 7.05 24.80 32.97
N MET A 28 6.26 25.69 33.56
CA MET A 28 4.85 25.73 33.26
C MET A 28 4.72 25.50 31.74
N PRO A 29 3.75 24.71 31.27
CA PRO A 29 3.40 24.75 29.85
C PRO A 29 3.29 26.24 29.50
N ASP A 30 3.98 26.68 28.43
CA ASP A 30 3.86 28.05 27.95
C ASP A 30 2.36 28.30 27.86
N ALA A 31 1.84 29.14 28.76
CA ALA A 31 0.41 29.34 28.87
C ALA A 31 0.03 30.18 27.65
N GLN A 32 -0.22 29.51 26.52
CA GLN A 32 -0.67 30.18 25.32
C GLN A 32 -2.12 30.63 25.57
N PHE A 33 -2.33 31.93 25.57
CA PHE A 33 -3.64 32.54 25.83
C PHE A 33 -4.37 32.89 24.54
N VAL A 34 -3.62 33.23 23.49
CA VAL A 34 -4.18 33.63 22.20
C VAL A 34 -3.53 32.84 21.08
N ARG A 35 -4.24 32.71 19.97
CA ARG A 35 -3.74 32.11 18.74
C ARG A 35 -3.90 33.07 17.57
N ILE A 36 -2.84 33.30 16.83
CA ILE A 36 -2.87 34.04 15.57
C ILE A 36 -2.99 33.09 14.38
N ALA A 37 -3.87 33.44 13.44
CA ALA A 37 -4.00 32.73 12.18
C ALA A 37 -3.98 33.75 11.03
N ILE A 38 -3.00 33.62 10.13
CA ILE A 38 -2.98 34.37 8.87
C ILE A 38 -4.08 33.80 7.98
N ALA A 39 -4.87 34.70 7.40
CA ALA A 39 -5.97 34.40 6.49
C ALA A 39 -5.63 34.79 5.04
N GLU A 40 -4.75 35.77 4.83
CA GLU A 40 -4.37 36.22 3.49
C GLU A 40 -3.01 36.93 3.52
N ILE A 41 -2.24 36.77 2.44
CA ILE A 41 -1.06 37.58 2.11
C ILE A 41 -1.18 37.99 0.65
N THR A 42 -1.18 39.29 0.39
CA THR A 42 -1.43 39.84 -0.95
C THR A 42 -0.63 41.13 -1.17
N PRO A 43 -0.18 41.42 -2.39
CA PRO A 43 -0.15 40.52 -3.55
C PRO A 43 1.07 39.58 -3.51
N GLN A 44 1.15 38.66 -4.48
CA GLN A 44 2.45 38.11 -4.86
C GLN A 44 3.29 39.24 -5.47
N VAL A 45 4.52 39.43 -4.98
CA VAL A 45 5.34 40.58 -5.36
C VAL A 45 5.96 40.34 -6.75
N THR A 46 5.56 41.18 -7.70
CA THR A 46 6.01 41.21 -9.09
C THR A 46 6.32 42.66 -9.50
N ALA A 47 6.89 42.85 -10.69
CA ALA A 47 7.22 44.19 -11.18
C ALA A 47 5.99 45.12 -11.27
N ASP A 48 4.83 44.55 -11.64
CA ASP A 48 3.57 45.29 -11.81
C ASP A 48 2.72 45.34 -10.52
N SER A 49 3.20 44.72 -9.44
CA SER A 49 2.50 44.73 -8.16
C SER A 49 2.69 46.06 -7.42
N PRO A 50 1.76 46.48 -6.54
CA PRO A 50 1.99 47.61 -5.65
C PRO A 50 3.22 47.37 -4.75
N ASN A 51 3.86 48.47 -4.30
CA ASN A 51 5.00 48.42 -3.38
C ASN A 51 4.62 47.99 -1.94
N ASP A 52 3.40 47.54 -1.69
CA ASP A 52 2.89 47.18 -0.37
C ASP A 52 2.47 45.71 -0.30
N VAL A 53 2.89 45.02 0.75
CA VAL A 53 2.37 43.70 1.12
C VAL A 53 1.38 43.88 2.25
N THR A 54 0.18 43.32 2.06
CA THR A 54 -0.90 43.29 3.04
C THR A 54 -1.05 41.88 3.61
N VAL A 55 -1.00 41.78 4.94
CA VAL A 55 -1.25 40.55 5.69
C VAL A 55 -2.52 40.71 6.51
N ARG A 56 -3.49 39.83 6.28
CA ARG A 56 -4.75 39.78 7.05
C ARG A 56 -4.83 38.51 7.86
N GLY A 57 -5.49 38.58 9.01
CA GLY A 57 -5.68 37.42 9.85
C GLY A 57 -6.56 37.67 11.05
N THR A 58 -6.61 36.67 11.93
CA THR A 58 -7.41 36.70 13.16
C THR A 58 -6.55 36.35 14.36
N ILE A 59 -6.89 36.94 15.51
CA ILE A 59 -6.37 36.58 16.82
C ILE A 59 -7.54 36.05 17.64
N THR A 60 -7.43 34.83 18.15
CA THR A 60 -8.46 34.19 18.98
C THR A 60 -7.92 33.99 20.39
N ASN A 61 -8.60 34.51 21.41
CA ASN A 61 -8.29 34.15 22.79
C ASN A 61 -8.92 32.79 23.10
N PHE A 62 -8.10 31.76 23.24
CA PHE A 62 -8.54 30.42 23.61
C PHE A 62 -8.23 30.07 25.07
N GLY A 63 -7.60 31.00 25.79
CA GLY A 63 -7.30 30.87 27.21
C GLY A 63 -8.53 31.10 28.10
N ASP A 64 -8.27 31.08 29.41
CA ASP A 64 -9.26 31.18 30.47
C ASP A 64 -9.45 32.61 31.02
N ARG A 65 -8.72 33.59 30.48
CA ARG A 65 -8.66 34.97 31.00
C ARG A 65 -8.62 36.03 29.91
N ASP A 66 -8.94 37.26 30.29
CA ASP A 66 -8.85 38.43 29.41
C ASP A 66 -7.38 38.73 29.05
N VAL A 67 -7.17 39.20 27.83
CA VAL A 67 -5.88 39.70 27.34
C VAL A 67 -6.08 41.15 26.90
N SER A 68 -5.30 42.09 27.43
CA SER A 68 -5.37 43.50 27.06
C SER A 68 -4.22 43.92 26.14
N ASP A 69 -4.38 45.08 25.50
CA ASP A 69 -3.34 45.78 24.74
C ASP A 69 -2.72 44.91 23.63
N LEU A 70 -3.57 44.23 22.85
CA LEU A 70 -3.10 43.38 21.77
C LEU A 70 -2.57 44.21 20.62
N GLU A 71 -1.33 43.94 20.24
CA GLU A 71 -0.64 44.57 19.13
C GLU A 71 0.07 43.52 18.27
N VAL A 72 0.16 43.81 16.97
CA VAL A 72 0.79 42.91 16.01
C VAL A 72 1.81 43.63 15.15
N ARG A 73 2.82 42.89 14.68
CA ARG A 73 3.79 43.40 13.70
C ARG A 73 4.22 42.29 12.74
N VAL A 74 4.61 42.71 11.54
CA VAL A 74 5.34 41.85 10.60
C VAL A 74 6.84 41.95 10.86
N GLN A 75 7.53 40.83 10.77
CA GLN A 75 8.98 40.72 10.76
C GLN A 75 9.41 39.86 9.57
N ARG A 76 10.63 40.05 9.08
CA ARG A 76 11.17 39.35 7.91
C ARG A 76 12.59 38.89 8.17
N ALA A 77 12.88 37.63 7.84
CA ALA A 77 14.23 37.08 7.81
C ALA A 77 14.89 37.29 6.43
N PRO A 78 16.23 37.16 6.31
CA PRO A 78 16.91 37.15 5.02
C PRO A 78 16.29 36.18 4.01
N ALA A 79 16.48 36.44 2.71
CA ALA A 79 16.08 35.49 1.68
C ALA A 79 16.75 34.13 1.95
N ILE A 80 16.01 33.05 1.74
CA ILE A 80 16.57 31.70 1.88
C ILE A 80 17.76 31.53 0.93
N ALA A 81 18.84 30.93 1.42
CA ALA A 81 20.04 30.64 0.64
C ALA A 81 20.11 29.17 0.19
N ALA A 82 19.36 28.29 0.85
CA ALA A 82 19.25 26.87 0.51
C ALA A 82 17.80 26.40 0.67
N SER A 83 17.41 25.37 -0.08
CA SER A 83 16.06 24.82 -0.01
C SER A 83 15.74 24.16 1.34
N SER A 84 16.74 23.73 2.11
CA SER A 84 16.54 23.27 3.50
C SER A 84 15.86 24.31 4.39
N GLN A 85 16.10 25.59 4.13
CA GLN A 85 15.52 26.73 4.84
C GLN A 85 14.04 26.97 4.55
N LEU A 86 13.49 26.33 3.51
CA LEU A 86 12.06 26.45 3.14
C LEU A 86 11.12 26.10 4.28
N ARG A 87 11.59 25.30 5.22
CA ARG A 87 10.83 24.98 6.42
C ARG A 87 11.61 25.14 7.72
N SER A 88 12.93 24.93 7.75
CA SER A 88 13.69 25.11 9.01
C SER A 88 13.60 26.53 9.56
N ASP A 89 13.56 27.54 8.69
CA ASP A 89 13.49 28.95 9.12
C ASP A 89 12.10 29.32 9.65
N LEU A 90 11.06 28.57 9.26
CA LEU A 90 9.71 28.72 9.82
C LEU A 90 9.60 28.18 11.24
N VAL A 91 10.56 27.39 11.72
CA VAL A 91 10.61 26.95 13.13
C VAL A 91 11.84 27.47 13.89
N ALA A 92 12.66 28.29 13.23
CA ALA A 92 13.86 28.87 13.84
C ALA A 92 13.53 29.88 14.94
N ASP A 93 14.56 30.26 15.70
CA ASP A 93 14.43 31.32 16.70
C ASP A 93 14.06 32.66 16.06
N ASN A 94 13.36 33.50 16.83
CA ASN A 94 12.88 34.80 16.33
C ASN A 94 13.99 35.78 15.98
N ASN A 95 15.21 35.55 16.47
CA ASN A 95 16.38 36.37 16.17
C ASN A 95 16.79 36.30 14.69
N VAL A 96 16.34 35.27 13.95
CA VAL A 96 16.53 35.15 12.50
C VAL A 96 15.70 36.20 11.74
N TYR A 97 14.60 36.69 12.34
CA TYR A 97 13.72 37.71 11.77
C TYR A 97 14.17 39.12 12.19
N ASP A 98 15.29 39.54 11.62
CA ASP A 98 16.02 40.76 11.94
C ASP A 98 15.35 42.07 11.48
N THR A 99 14.50 42.00 10.46
CA THR A 99 13.84 43.17 9.89
C THR A 99 12.46 43.32 10.53
N MET A 100 12.27 44.39 11.30
CA MET A 100 11.08 44.57 12.13
C MET A 100 10.20 45.70 11.63
N GLY A 101 8.93 45.40 11.38
CA GLY A 101 7.88 46.40 11.19
C GLY A 101 7.48 47.07 12.51
N ARG A 102 6.58 48.06 12.42
CA ARG A 102 5.99 48.70 13.61
C ARG A 102 4.89 47.82 14.20
N PHE A 103 4.77 47.85 15.53
CA PHE A 103 3.57 47.34 16.19
C PHE A 103 2.36 48.20 15.84
N GLN A 104 1.24 47.54 15.54
CA GLN A 104 -0.05 48.15 15.29
C GLN A 104 -1.06 47.60 16.29
N PRO A 105 -1.83 48.45 16.99
CA PRO A 105 -2.84 47.99 17.93
C PRO A 105 -3.96 47.28 17.18
N VAL A 106 -4.42 46.16 17.74
CA VAL A 106 -5.51 45.33 17.18
C VAL A 106 -6.76 45.41 18.05
N ALA A 107 -6.61 45.17 19.35
CA ALA A 107 -7.72 45.18 20.28
C ALA A 107 -7.26 45.65 21.67
N SER A 108 -8.07 46.48 22.32
CA SER A 108 -7.77 46.95 23.68
C SER A 108 -7.96 45.86 24.73
N VAL A 109 -8.98 45.01 24.58
CA VAL A 109 -9.23 43.83 25.41
C VAL A 109 -9.87 42.74 24.55
N LEU A 110 -9.39 41.49 24.69
CA LEU A 110 -9.95 40.30 24.07
C LEU A 110 -10.31 39.29 25.17
N LYS A 111 -11.61 39.02 25.36
CA LYS A 111 -12.11 38.08 26.38
C LYS A 111 -11.94 36.62 25.94
N PRO A 112 -11.99 35.64 26.86
CA PRO A 112 -12.01 34.22 26.52
C PRO A 112 -13.05 33.88 25.43
N GLY A 113 -12.61 33.15 24.40
CA GLY A 113 -13.43 32.74 23.26
C GLY A 113 -13.66 33.82 22.20
N GLN A 114 -13.27 35.08 22.45
CA GLN A 114 -13.43 36.16 21.47
C GLN A 114 -12.34 36.14 20.40
N LYS A 115 -12.68 36.71 19.25
CA LYS A 115 -11.79 36.89 18.10
C LYS A 115 -11.68 38.37 17.73
N SER A 116 -10.52 38.78 17.25
CA SER A 116 -10.31 40.08 16.60
C SER A 116 -9.59 39.88 15.27
N GLU A 117 -10.00 40.63 14.25
CA GLU A 117 -9.32 40.66 12.96
C GLU A 117 -8.20 41.71 12.98
N PHE A 118 -7.17 41.51 12.17
CA PHE A 118 -6.12 42.49 11.92
C PHE A 118 -5.82 42.60 10.43
N THR A 119 -5.30 43.76 10.03
CA THR A 119 -4.76 44.01 8.70
C THR A 119 -3.47 44.80 8.86
N LEU A 120 -2.36 44.26 8.35
CA LEU A 120 -1.06 44.90 8.37
C LEU A 120 -0.63 45.19 6.94
N THR A 121 -0.29 46.44 6.65
CA THR A 121 0.31 46.84 5.38
C THR A 121 1.74 47.29 5.64
N ILE A 122 2.69 46.74 4.88
CA ILE A 122 4.11 47.06 4.98
C ILE A 122 4.73 47.19 3.59
N PRO A 123 5.46 48.28 3.30
CA PRO A 123 6.12 48.41 2.01
C PRO A 123 7.22 47.37 1.81
N VAL A 124 7.35 46.85 0.59
CA VAL A 124 8.37 45.88 0.16
C VAL A 124 9.77 46.52 0.25
N ARG A 125 9.92 47.68 -0.39
CA ARG A 125 11.15 48.48 -0.39
C ARG A 125 10.84 49.94 -0.14
N ARG A 126 11.87 50.75 0.13
CA ARG A 126 11.69 52.20 0.26
C ARG A 126 11.47 52.83 -1.11
N ASP A 127 10.49 53.73 -1.17
CA ASP A 127 10.30 54.70 -2.25
C ASP A 127 10.22 56.13 -1.69
N ARG A 128 9.89 57.11 -2.55
CA ARG A 128 9.81 58.53 -2.19
C ARG A 128 8.68 58.86 -1.22
N THR A 129 7.64 58.03 -1.15
CA THR A 129 6.44 58.22 -0.31
C THR A 129 6.53 57.44 0.99
N THR A 130 7.46 56.49 1.07
CA THR A 130 7.62 55.58 2.19
C THR A 130 8.11 56.33 3.44
N THR A 131 7.29 56.33 4.50
CA THR A 131 7.66 56.85 5.82
C THR A 131 7.63 55.73 6.85
N GLY A 132 8.79 55.37 7.41
CA GLY A 132 8.91 54.31 8.42
C GLY A 132 9.62 53.03 7.93
N PRO A 133 9.46 51.90 8.65
CA PRO A 133 10.11 50.64 8.29
C PRO A 133 9.43 49.99 7.08
N THR A 134 10.23 49.24 6.33
CA THR A 134 9.82 48.42 5.19
C THR A 134 10.27 46.98 5.42
N LEU A 135 9.91 46.06 4.53
CA LEU A 135 10.48 44.72 4.50
C LEU A 135 11.95 44.70 4.05
N ALA A 136 12.51 45.84 3.61
CA ALA A 136 13.89 45.96 3.16
C ALA A 136 14.29 44.88 2.12
N ILE A 137 13.38 44.60 1.18
CA ILE A 137 13.59 43.64 0.10
C ILE A 137 14.22 44.35 -1.09
N ASP A 138 15.42 43.94 -1.46
CA ASP A 138 16.30 44.59 -2.44
C ASP A 138 16.56 43.73 -3.69
N ARG A 139 15.98 42.52 -3.74
CA ARG A 139 16.11 41.58 -4.86
C ARG A 139 14.98 40.54 -4.89
N PRO A 140 14.73 39.88 -6.04
CA PRO A 140 13.93 38.67 -6.12
C PRO A 140 14.44 37.57 -5.19
N GLY A 141 13.52 36.81 -4.61
CA GLY A 141 13.85 35.74 -3.68
C GLY A 141 12.63 35.27 -2.90
N VAL A 142 12.83 34.31 -2.00
CA VAL A 142 11.79 33.84 -1.09
C VAL A 142 12.21 34.19 0.33
N TYR A 143 11.37 34.96 1.01
CA TYR A 143 11.68 35.56 2.31
C TYR A 143 10.77 34.98 3.39
N PRO A 144 11.30 34.43 4.49
CA PRO A 144 10.49 34.03 5.63
C PRO A 144 9.88 35.28 6.30
N LEU A 145 8.58 35.24 6.52
CA LEU A 145 7.81 36.24 7.26
C LEU A 145 7.31 35.67 8.57
N LEU A 146 7.27 36.53 9.58
CA LEU A 146 6.72 36.24 10.90
C LEU A 146 5.76 37.36 11.30
N VAL A 147 4.54 37.01 11.70
CA VAL A 147 3.57 37.93 12.30
C VAL A 147 3.53 37.66 13.79
N ASN A 148 4.05 38.58 14.58
CA ASN A 148 4.18 38.46 16.03
C ASN A 148 3.02 39.15 16.73
N VAL A 149 2.40 38.47 17.71
CA VAL A 149 1.38 39.06 18.61
C VAL A 149 1.96 39.27 19.99
N ASN A 150 1.85 40.51 20.48
CA ASN A 150 2.07 40.84 21.88
C ASN A 150 0.75 41.21 22.55
N GLY A 151 0.70 41.06 23.86
CA GLY A 151 -0.39 41.54 24.70
C GLY A 151 -0.12 41.31 26.17
N LYS A 152 -1.07 41.66 27.02
CA LYS A 152 -0.99 41.55 28.47
C LYS A 152 -2.10 40.66 29.02
N PRO A 153 -1.81 39.38 29.33
CA PRO A 153 -2.78 38.51 29.98
C PRO A 153 -3.13 39.04 31.38
N ALA A 154 -4.38 38.85 31.80
CA ALA A 154 -4.80 39.22 33.14
C ALA A 154 -3.89 38.58 34.20
N TYR A 155 -3.49 39.38 35.20
CA TYR A 155 -2.54 39.01 36.25
C TYR A 155 -1.10 38.75 35.77
N GLY A 156 -0.77 39.15 34.54
CA GLY A 156 0.58 39.07 33.94
C GLY A 156 1.13 40.43 33.47
N GLY A 157 2.36 40.41 32.96
CA GLY A 157 3.00 41.53 32.27
C GLY A 157 2.76 41.49 30.76
N VAL A 158 3.29 42.48 30.04
CA VAL A 158 3.34 42.43 28.57
C VAL A 158 4.24 41.27 28.17
N ALA A 159 3.72 40.40 27.32
CA ALA A 159 4.43 39.24 26.80
C ALA A 159 4.13 39.07 25.31
N ARG A 160 5.03 38.40 24.61
CA ARG A 160 4.70 37.77 23.35
C ARG A 160 3.76 36.60 23.63
N LEU A 161 2.65 36.55 22.92
CA LEU A 161 1.60 35.57 23.20
C LEU A 161 1.54 34.46 22.15
N ASP A 162 1.78 34.81 20.88
CA ASP A 162 1.81 33.85 19.78
C ASP A 162 2.45 34.48 18.53
N ASP A 163 2.75 33.65 17.52
CA ASP A 163 3.19 34.09 16.21
C ASP A 163 2.77 33.16 15.07
N SER A 164 2.66 33.71 13.87
CA SER A 164 2.38 32.92 12.66
C SER A 164 3.44 33.20 11.61
N ARG A 165 3.98 32.14 11.00
CA ARG A 165 5.13 32.22 10.08
C ARG A 165 4.78 31.62 8.73
N THR A 166 5.36 32.19 7.68
CA THR A 166 5.12 31.76 6.30
C THR A 166 6.19 32.32 5.34
N MET A 167 6.05 32.11 4.04
CA MET A 167 6.98 32.59 3.02
C MET A 167 6.35 33.69 2.18
N LEU A 168 7.15 34.70 1.82
CA LEU A 168 6.84 35.70 0.82
C LEU A 168 7.72 35.47 -0.42
N PRO A 169 7.16 34.90 -1.50
CA PRO A 169 7.83 34.84 -2.78
C PRO A 169 7.81 36.21 -3.48
N VAL A 170 8.98 36.67 -3.89
CA VAL A 170 9.21 37.91 -4.63
C VAL A 170 9.81 37.55 -5.98
N LEU A 171 9.01 37.64 -7.04
CA LEU A 171 9.44 37.28 -8.40
C LEU A 171 10.20 38.43 -9.08
N ALA A 172 9.82 39.66 -8.78
CA ALA A 172 10.47 40.90 -9.21
C ALA A 172 10.09 42.01 -8.23
N LEU A 173 10.92 43.03 -8.11
CA LEU A 173 10.62 44.19 -7.25
C LEU A 173 9.61 45.12 -7.94
N PRO A 174 8.67 45.70 -7.20
CA PRO A 174 7.76 46.73 -7.71
C PRO A 174 8.52 47.92 -8.31
N ASP A 175 8.05 48.42 -9.45
CA ASP A 175 8.56 49.65 -10.04
C ASP A 175 8.21 50.83 -9.10
N THR A 176 9.22 51.61 -8.70
CA THR A 176 9.01 52.81 -7.86
C THR A 176 9.19 54.06 -8.72
N ASP A 177 8.11 54.83 -8.90
CA ASP A 177 8.08 56.02 -9.77
C ASP A 177 9.23 56.98 -9.45
N GLY A 178 10.24 57.00 -10.32
CA GLY A 178 11.32 58.00 -10.33
C GLY A 178 12.73 57.52 -9.94
N ALA A 179 12.96 56.22 -9.76
CA ALA A 179 14.32 55.67 -9.77
C ALA A 179 14.74 55.28 -11.21
N GLY A 180 14.80 56.26 -12.11
CA GLY A 180 15.46 56.10 -13.41
C GLY A 180 17.00 56.05 -13.30
N GLY A 181 17.52 55.59 -12.16
CA GLY A 181 18.94 55.35 -11.94
C GLY A 181 19.22 53.87 -12.10
N SER A 182 20.40 53.52 -12.61
CA SER A 182 20.88 52.15 -12.52
C SER A 182 20.75 51.65 -11.08
N PRO A 183 20.35 50.38 -10.85
CA PRO A 183 20.35 49.78 -9.51
C PRO A 183 21.67 50.09 -8.80
N ALA A 184 21.63 50.34 -7.49
CA ALA A 184 22.86 50.42 -6.71
C ALA A 184 23.65 49.11 -6.86
N ASP A 185 24.98 49.14 -6.74
CA ASP A 185 25.81 47.93 -6.84
C ASP A 185 25.29 46.83 -5.90
N GLY A 186 24.75 45.74 -6.49
CA GLY A 186 24.19 44.59 -5.76
C GLY A 186 22.66 44.54 -5.67
N GLU A 187 21.93 45.57 -6.09
CA GLU A 187 20.46 45.52 -6.25
C GLU A 187 20.08 44.87 -7.59
N LEU A 188 19.06 44.03 -7.59
CA LEU A 188 18.52 43.35 -8.77
C LEU A 188 17.01 43.52 -8.77
N ASP A 189 16.44 44.32 -9.67
CA ASP A 189 14.98 44.52 -9.69
C ASP A 189 14.23 43.33 -10.32
N LYS A 190 14.87 42.62 -11.25
CA LYS A 190 14.29 41.49 -11.99
C LYS A 190 15.28 40.30 -12.03
N PRO A 191 14.78 39.05 -12.01
CA PRO A 191 15.63 37.88 -12.15
C PRO A 191 16.16 37.78 -13.58
N VAL A 192 17.33 37.19 -13.81
CA VAL A 192 17.80 36.94 -15.19
C VAL A 192 17.14 35.68 -15.73
N THR A 193 16.52 35.83 -16.89
CA THR A 193 15.68 34.85 -17.57
C THR A 193 16.33 34.30 -18.84
N ASN A 194 17.59 34.63 -19.13
CA ASN A 194 18.32 34.17 -20.32
C ASN A 194 18.67 32.66 -20.28
N SER A 195 18.50 32.00 -19.14
CA SER A 195 18.73 30.56 -18.95
C SER A 195 17.75 30.01 -17.91
N PRO A 196 16.44 30.01 -18.19
CA PRO A 196 15.42 29.71 -17.18
C PRO A 196 15.57 28.30 -16.61
N ALA A 197 15.14 28.10 -15.37
CA ALA A 197 15.09 26.77 -14.77
C ALA A 197 14.18 25.86 -15.60
N GLN A 198 14.63 24.66 -15.92
CA GLN A 198 13.86 23.66 -16.66
C GLN A 198 12.94 22.95 -15.68
N MET A 199 11.65 23.31 -15.68
CA MET A 199 10.69 22.83 -14.69
C MET A 199 9.75 21.77 -15.25
N THR A 200 9.54 20.72 -14.46
CA THR A 200 8.51 19.69 -14.67
C THR A 200 7.71 19.51 -13.38
N VAL A 201 6.38 19.54 -13.44
CA VAL A 201 5.47 19.30 -12.30
C VAL A 201 4.82 17.93 -12.46
N LEU A 202 5.11 17.01 -11.55
CA LEU A 202 4.32 15.79 -11.42
C LEU A 202 3.07 16.11 -10.59
N TRP A 203 1.90 15.71 -11.09
CA TRP A 203 0.62 16.01 -10.44
C TRP A 203 -0.05 14.71 -9.99
N PRO A 204 0.11 14.30 -8.72
CA PRO A 204 -0.38 13.01 -8.27
C PRO A 204 -1.89 12.98 -8.07
N LEU A 205 -2.54 12.01 -8.71
CA LEU A 205 -3.92 11.59 -8.42
C LEU A 205 -3.87 10.19 -7.82
N ALA A 206 -3.85 10.14 -6.49
CA ALA A 206 -3.85 8.91 -5.73
C ALA A 206 -4.62 9.06 -4.41
N ASP A 207 -4.96 7.91 -3.84
CA ASP A 207 -5.59 7.79 -2.54
C ASP A 207 -5.15 6.51 -1.85
N ASN A 208 -5.43 6.39 -0.55
CA ASN A 208 -5.17 5.17 0.21
C ASN A 208 -6.00 4.00 -0.35
N PRO A 209 -5.46 2.76 -0.41
CA PRO A 209 -6.19 1.63 -0.99
C PRO A 209 -7.53 1.35 -0.30
N LYS A 210 -8.63 1.52 -1.04
CA LYS A 210 -10.00 1.42 -0.49
C LYS A 210 -10.67 0.07 -0.65
N LEU A 211 -10.25 -0.74 -1.62
CA LEU A 211 -10.82 -2.08 -1.82
C LEU A 211 -10.62 -2.92 -0.55
N ALA A 212 -11.69 -3.53 -0.04
CA ALA A 212 -11.61 -4.45 1.08
C ALA A 212 -10.93 -5.77 0.64
N GLY A 213 -10.09 -6.32 1.51
CA GLY A 213 -9.32 -7.52 1.18
C GLY A 213 -10.15 -8.80 1.18
N GLY A 214 -9.64 -9.82 0.49
CA GLY A 214 -10.17 -11.19 0.53
C GLY A 214 -11.34 -11.45 -0.42
N VAL A 215 -11.52 -10.65 -1.46
CA VAL A 215 -12.51 -10.90 -2.51
C VAL A 215 -11.80 -11.37 -3.79
N PRO A 216 -11.94 -12.64 -4.22
CA PRO A 216 -11.38 -13.14 -5.47
C PRO A 216 -12.02 -12.49 -6.70
N GLY A 217 -11.34 -12.58 -7.85
CA GLY A 217 -11.84 -12.04 -9.11
C GLY A 217 -12.94 -12.90 -9.74
N GLY A 218 -13.78 -12.30 -10.59
CA GLY A 218 -14.76 -13.04 -11.39
C GLY A 218 -16.01 -13.54 -10.65
N GLY A 219 -16.27 -13.05 -9.44
CA GLY A 219 -17.55 -13.28 -8.75
C GLY A 219 -18.60 -12.22 -9.12
N ASP A 220 -19.88 -12.56 -8.98
CA ASP A 220 -21.01 -11.65 -9.20
C ASP A 220 -21.28 -10.75 -7.98
N ALA A 221 -20.46 -10.87 -6.93
CA ALA A 221 -20.61 -10.08 -5.72
C ALA A 221 -20.19 -8.62 -5.99
N PRO A 222 -20.99 -7.63 -5.53
CA PRO A 222 -20.59 -6.24 -5.61
C PRO A 222 -19.24 -6.00 -4.95
N VAL A 223 -18.45 -5.10 -5.52
CA VAL A 223 -17.16 -4.69 -4.96
C VAL A 223 -17.37 -4.14 -3.55
N ARG A 224 -16.42 -4.44 -2.66
CA ARG A 224 -16.44 -4.03 -1.26
C ARG A 224 -15.32 -3.05 -0.98
N LEU A 225 -15.63 -1.93 -0.32
CA LEU A 225 -14.66 -0.96 0.18
C LEU A 225 -14.52 -1.05 1.71
N VAL A 226 -13.38 -0.60 2.23
CA VAL A 226 -13.11 -0.53 3.68
C VAL A 226 -13.82 0.65 4.37
N ASP A 227 -14.08 1.72 3.62
CA ASP A 227 -14.84 2.90 4.01
C ASP A 227 -15.45 3.57 2.76
N ASP A 228 -16.25 4.62 2.97
CA ASP A 228 -16.85 5.42 1.88
C ASP A 228 -16.23 6.82 1.74
N ALA A 229 -15.02 7.04 2.29
CA ALA A 229 -14.40 8.36 2.31
C ALA A 229 -14.03 8.85 0.90
N LEU A 230 -13.68 7.92 0.01
CA LEU A 230 -13.34 8.23 -1.39
C LEU A 230 -14.52 8.88 -2.13
N ALA A 231 -15.78 8.53 -1.80
CA ALA A 231 -16.94 9.20 -2.37
C ALA A 231 -16.92 10.72 -2.11
N GLY A 232 -16.61 11.12 -0.88
CA GLY A 232 -16.48 12.55 -0.51
C GLY A 232 -15.28 13.23 -1.16
N SER A 233 -14.20 12.49 -1.44
CA SER A 233 -13.02 13.00 -2.14
C SER A 233 -13.27 13.27 -3.63
N LEU A 234 -14.13 12.46 -4.26
CA LEU A 234 -14.55 12.57 -5.66
C LEU A 234 -15.71 13.57 -5.87
N ALA A 235 -16.50 13.83 -4.83
CA ALA A 235 -17.59 14.80 -4.86
C ALA A 235 -17.09 16.23 -5.12
N ALA A 236 -18.00 17.10 -5.56
CA ALA A 236 -17.69 18.50 -5.82
C ALA A 236 -17.09 19.19 -4.58
N GLY A 237 -15.92 19.82 -4.74
CA GLY A 237 -15.19 20.45 -3.63
C GLY A 237 -14.40 19.46 -2.76
N GLY A 238 -14.48 18.17 -3.06
CA GLY A 238 -13.63 17.12 -2.49
C GLY A 238 -12.17 17.26 -2.93
N ARG A 239 -11.29 16.51 -2.28
CA ARG A 239 -9.83 16.56 -2.50
C ARG A 239 -9.45 16.18 -3.94
N LEU A 240 -9.85 15.00 -4.40
CA LEU A 240 -9.54 14.52 -5.76
C LEU A 240 -10.28 15.30 -6.85
N ASP A 241 -11.49 15.79 -6.57
CA ASP A 241 -12.19 16.71 -7.47
C ASP A 241 -11.41 18.03 -7.61
N GLY A 242 -11.01 18.63 -6.49
CA GLY A 242 -10.22 19.87 -6.46
C GLY A 242 -8.88 19.75 -7.16
N LEU A 243 -8.14 18.66 -6.93
CA LEU A 243 -6.87 18.38 -7.61
C LEU A 243 -7.04 18.24 -9.13
N LEU A 244 -8.08 17.54 -9.60
CA LEU A 244 -8.37 17.40 -11.02
C LEU A 244 -8.84 18.72 -11.63
N ALA A 245 -9.69 19.46 -10.92
CA ALA A 245 -10.23 20.74 -11.37
C ALA A 245 -9.14 21.80 -11.52
N ALA A 246 -8.23 21.90 -10.56
CA ALA A 246 -7.11 22.83 -10.64
C ALA A 246 -6.18 22.49 -11.82
N TYR A 247 -5.89 21.20 -12.04
CA TYR A 247 -5.08 20.76 -13.18
C TYR A 247 -5.74 21.09 -14.51
N GLU A 248 -7.04 20.78 -14.66
CA GLU A 248 -7.81 21.13 -15.85
C GLU A 248 -7.76 22.64 -16.11
N GLN A 249 -8.02 23.47 -15.09
CA GLN A 249 -7.99 24.93 -15.23
C GLN A 249 -6.62 25.44 -15.66
N ALA A 250 -5.54 24.89 -15.12
CA ALA A 250 -4.18 25.32 -15.43
C ALA A 250 -3.70 24.89 -16.84
N THR A 251 -4.36 23.91 -17.46
CA THR A 251 -3.93 23.29 -18.72
C THR A 251 -4.87 23.52 -19.89
N ARG A 252 -6.12 23.89 -19.64
CA ARG A 252 -7.17 23.95 -20.67
C ARG A 252 -7.19 25.26 -21.44
N GLY A 253 -7.12 25.19 -22.77
CA GLY A 253 -7.32 26.33 -23.68
C GLY A 253 -6.05 26.78 -24.41
N PRO A 254 -6.15 27.79 -25.28
CA PRO A 254 -5.07 28.17 -26.21
C PRO A 254 -4.05 29.17 -25.62
N ASP A 255 -4.26 29.68 -24.40
CA ASP A 255 -3.33 30.62 -23.76
C ASP A 255 -1.91 30.02 -23.71
N PRO A 256 -0.85 30.76 -24.11
CA PRO A 256 0.54 30.29 -23.98
C PRO A 256 0.88 29.76 -22.58
N ARG A 257 0.29 30.31 -21.52
CA ARG A 257 0.46 29.86 -20.13
C ARG A 257 -0.03 28.42 -19.95
N HIS A 258 -1.21 28.11 -20.48
CA HIS A 258 -1.79 26.77 -20.43
C HIS A 258 -1.00 25.78 -21.28
N THR A 259 -0.45 26.24 -22.40
CA THR A 259 0.45 25.44 -23.25
C THR A 259 1.77 25.12 -22.54
N ALA A 260 2.37 26.09 -21.87
CA ALA A 260 3.55 25.87 -21.04
C ALA A 260 3.26 24.90 -19.88
N MET A 261 2.12 25.07 -19.20
CA MET A 261 1.70 24.15 -18.14
C MET A 261 1.48 22.73 -18.65
N ARG A 262 0.80 22.55 -19.79
CA ARG A 262 0.62 21.22 -20.41
C ARG A 262 1.95 20.57 -20.78
N ALA A 263 2.89 21.34 -21.33
CA ALA A 263 4.21 20.83 -21.69
C ALA A 263 5.07 20.50 -20.46
N GLY A 264 4.99 21.32 -19.41
CA GLY A 264 5.78 21.23 -18.20
C GLY A 264 5.14 20.43 -17.06
N SER A 265 4.03 19.72 -17.28
CA SER A 265 3.39 18.91 -16.24
C SER A 265 3.02 17.51 -16.72
N CYS A 266 2.86 16.58 -15.77
CA CYS A 266 2.41 15.21 -16.06
C CYS A 266 1.53 14.68 -14.92
N LEU A 267 0.34 14.19 -15.25
CA LEU A 267 -0.55 13.49 -14.32
C LEU A 267 0.11 12.17 -13.89
N ALA A 268 0.38 12.03 -12.59
CA ALA A 268 0.92 10.82 -12.01
C ALA A 268 -0.20 10.06 -11.30
N ILE A 269 -0.74 9.03 -11.93
CA ILE A 269 -2.00 8.40 -11.51
C ILE A 269 -1.71 7.04 -10.89
N ASP A 270 -2.27 6.79 -9.71
CA ASP A 270 -2.24 5.46 -9.11
C ASP A 270 -3.24 4.52 -9.81
N PRO A 271 -2.79 3.38 -10.36
CA PRO A 271 -3.70 2.41 -10.95
C PRO A 271 -4.69 1.81 -9.93
N ASP A 272 -4.35 1.69 -8.64
CA ASP A 272 -5.30 1.17 -7.63
C ASP A 272 -6.48 2.14 -7.40
N LEU A 273 -6.23 3.45 -7.40
CA LEU A 273 -7.27 4.47 -7.44
C LEU A 273 -8.19 4.26 -8.65
N LEU A 274 -7.66 4.11 -9.87
CA LEU A 274 -8.50 3.93 -11.06
C LEU A 274 -9.33 2.65 -11.03
N VAL A 275 -8.75 1.53 -10.59
CA VAL A 275 -9.50 0.28 -10.43
C VAL A 275 -10.64 0.46 -9.42
N THR A 276 -10.37 1.15 -8.31
CA THR A 276 -11.37 1.42 -7.28
C THR A 276 -12.49 2.33 -7.79
N VAL A 277 -12.14 3.46 -8.42
CA VAL A 277 -13.13 4.40 -8.97
C VAL A 277 -13.96 3.74 -10.07
N GLN A 278 -13.34 2.95 -10.95
CA GLN A 278 -14.07 2.19 -11.96
C GLN A 278 -15.08 1.23 -11.33
N ALA A 279 -14.71 0.53 -10.26
CA ALA A 279 -15.62 -0.32 -9.51
C ALA A 279 -16.77 0.47 -8.85
N MET A 280 -16.50 1.68 -8.35
CA MET A 280 -17.51 2.55 -7.74
C MET A 280 -18.55 3.08 -8.75
N THR A 281 -18.25 3.11 -10.05
CA THR A 281 -19.24 3.52 -11.07
C THR A 281 -20.49 2.62 -11.11
N GLY A 282 -20.37 1.38 -10.63
CA GLY A 282 -21.50 0.48 -10.41
C GLY A 282 -21.89 0.38 -8.92
N PRO A 283 -22.93 -0.41 -8.58
CA PRO A 283 -23.29 -0.65 -7.18
C PRO A 283 -22.13 -1.30 -6.42
N TYR A 284 -21.73 -0.67 -5.31
CA TYR A 284 -20.69 -1.19 -4.42
C TYR A 284 -21.16 -1.19 -2.96
N ARG A 285 -20.39 -1.85 -2.12
CA ARG A 285 -20.69 -2.09 -0.70
C ARG A 285 -19.56 -1.57 0.18
N VAL A 286 -19.89 -1.11 1.38
CA VAL A 286 -18.91 -0.69 2.39
C VAL A 286 -18.90 -1.69 3.53
N SER A 287 -17.73 -2.20 3.89
CA SER A 287 -17.59 -3.21 4.95
C SER A 287 -17.73 -2.61 6.33
N ARG A 288 -18.54 -3.24 7.20
CA ARG A 288 -18.58 -2.91 8.64
C ARG A 288 -17.51 -3.66 9.43
N ASN A 289 -16.90 -4.69 8.84
CA ASN A 289 -15.79 -5.44 9.42
C ASN A 289 -14.81 -5.83 8.30
N PRO A 290 -13.82 -4.98 7.97
CA PRO A 290 -12.89 -5.25 6.86
C PRO A 290 -12.00 -6.49 7.05
N ALA A 291 -11.93 -7.07 8.26
CA ALA A 291 -11.19 -8.32 8.52
C ALA A 291 -11.97 -9.58 8.09
N ASP A 292 -13.29 -9.49 7.92
CA ASP A 292 -14.14 -10.58 7.47
C ASP A 292 -14.66 -10.31 6.06
N PRO A 293 -14.17 -11.03 5.02
CA PRO A 293 -14.60 -10.82 3.64
C PRO A 293 -16.08 -11.17 3.40
N ARG A 294 -16.68 -11.98 4.29
CA ARG A 294 -18.12 -12.34 4.27
C ARG A 294 -18.94 -11.53 5.27
N GLY A 295 -18.30 -10.59 5.96
CA GLY A 295 -18.91 -9.78 6.99
C GLY A 295 -20.03 -8.87 6.48
N PRO A 296 -20.79 -8.27 7.41
CA PRO A 296 -21.89 -7.37 7.07
C PRO A 296 -21.43 -6.11 6.34
N THR A 297 -22.27 -5.61 5.42
CA THR A 297 -22.00 -4.41 4.62
C THR A 297 -23.17 -3.44 4.60
N THR A 298 -22.90 -2.20 4.21
CA THR A 298 -23.88 -1.18 3.79
C THR A 298 -23.73 -0.91 2.30
N ALA A 299 -24.76 -0.33 1.66
CA ALA A 299 -24.60 0.20 0.30
C ALA A 299 -23.66 1.42 0.35
N GLY A 300 -22.80 1.57 -0.66
CA GLY A 300 -22.02 2.79 -0.85
C GLY A 300 -22.85 3.90 -1.50
N THR A 301 -22.41 5.14 -1.38
CA THR A 301 -23.18 6.32 -1.84
C THR A 301 -22.57 7.08 -3.01
N GLY A 302 -21.36 6.73 -3.47
CA GLY A 302 -20.53 7.55 -4.37
C GLY A 302 -20.52 7.18 -5.84
N SER A 303 -21.52 6.45 -6.36
CA SER A 303 -21.48 5.94 -7.73
C SER A 303 -21.61 7.03 -8.80
N ASP A 304 -22.41 8.06 -8.53
CA ASP A 304 -22.59 9.18 -9.43
C ASP A 304 -21.34 10.06 -9.46
N GLU A 305 -20.75 10.34 -8.29
CA GLU A 305 -19.50 11.07 -8.15
C GLU A 305 -18.34 10.36 -8.84
N ALA A 306 -18.22 9.03 -8.66
CA ALA A 306 -17.19 8.24 -9.33
C ALA A 306 -17.34 8.25 -10.86
N SER A 307 -18.57 8.16 -11.35
CA SER A 307 -18.86 8.20 -12.79
C SER A 307 -18.53 9.57 -13.39
N ALA A 308 -18.93 10.66 -12.72
CA ALA A 308 -18.66 12.03 -13.16
C ALA A 308 -17.14 12.33 -13.14
N TRP A 309 -16.47 12.00 -12.05
CA TRP A 309 -15.03 12.23 -11.90
C TRP A 309 -14.21 11.43 -12.92
N LEU A 310 -14.52 10.15 -13.14
CA LEU A 310 -13.81 9.32 -14.11
C LEU A 310 -14.03 9.79 -15.56
N ALA A 311 -15.24 10.24 -15.90
CA ALA A 311 -15.52 10.82 -17.21
C ALA A 311 -14.72 12.11 -17.44
N ARG A 312 -14.63 12.97 -16.42
CA ARG A 312 -13.81 14.18 -16.46
C ARG A 312 -12.33 13.87 -16.58
N LEU A 313 -11.82 12.91 -15.81
CA LEU A 313 -10.41 12.51 -15.88
C LEU A 313 -10.03 12.01 -17.28
N ARG A 314 -10.88 11.22 -17.93
CA ARG A 314 -10.64 10.76 -19.32
C ARG A 314 -10.42 11.95 -20.26
N GLN A 315 -11.30 12.94 -20.22
CA GLN A 315 -11.20 14.14 -21.05
C GLN A 315 -9.91 14.92 -20.78
N VAL A 316 -9.55 15.11 -19.51
CA VAL A 316 -8.31 15.82 -19.15
C VAL A 316 -7.07 15.03 -19.58
N ALA A 317 -7.10 13.70 -19.45
CA ALA A 317 -5.97 12.83 -19.77
C ALA A 317 -5.65 12.77 -21.27
N GLU A 318 -6.63 12.95 -22.16
CA GLU A 318 -6.45 12.91 -23.63
C GLU A 318 -5.38 13.89 -24.13
N ASP A 319 -5.34 15.10 -23.56
CA ASP A 319 -4.42 16.18 -23.94
C ASP A 319 -3.24 16.37 -22.97
N SER A 320 -3.06 15.45 -22.02
CA SER A 320 -2.10 15.57 -20.93
C SER A 320 -1.02 14.47 -20.97
N CYS A 321 0.15 14.77 -20.43
CA CYS A 321 1.10 13.71 -20.08
C CYS A 321 0.53 12.89 -18.93
N VAL A 322 0.58 11.56 -19.04
CA VAL A 322 0.17 10.63 -17.98
C VAL A 322 1.31 9.66 -17.68
N VAL A 323 1.58 9.39 -16.40
CA VAL A 323 2.51 8.35 -15.93
C VAL A 323 1.85 7.54 -14.82
N ALA A 324 2.07 6.23 -14.81
CA ALA A 324 1.56 5.35 -13.75
C ALA A 324 2.44 5.39 -12.51
N LEU A 325 1.83 5.49 -11.34
CA LEU A 325 2.48 5.24 -10.05
C LEU A 325 2.56 3.73 -9.77
N PRO A 326 3.43 3.28 -8.83
CA PRO A 326 3.42 1.91 -8.34
C PRO A 326 2.04 1.56 -7.76
N PHE A 327 1.53 0.38 -8.09
CA PHE A 327 0.17 -0.02 -7.74
C PHE A 327 -0.06 0.00 -6.22
N GLY A 328 -1.07 0.75 -5.76
CA GLY A 328 -1.45 0.81 -4.34
C GLY A 328 -0.36 1.40 -3.45
N GLN A 329 0.47 2.29 -4.01
CA GLN A 329 1.58 2.96 -3.32
C GLN A 329 2.60 2.01 -2.67
N VAL A 330 2.79 0.82 -3.22
CA VAL A 330 3.70 -0.20 -2.71
C VAL A 330 5.12 0.34 -2.45
N ASP A 331 5.67 0.02 -1.28
CA ASP A 331 7.07 0.29 -0.94
C ASP A 331 7.97 -0.66 -1.75
N LEU A 332 8.73 -0.10 -2.69
CA LEU A 332 9.59 -0.87 -3.59
C LEU A 332 10.72 -1.61 -2.88
N GLU A 333 11.18 -1.08 -1.75
CA GLU A 333 12.20 -1.74 -0.96
C GLU A 333 11.59 -2.91 -0.18
N ALA A 334 10.36 -2.77 0.31
CA ALA A 334 9.61 -3.88 0.90
C ALA A 334 9.29 -4.98 -0.14
N LEU A 335 8.89 -4.57 -1.34
CA LEU A 335 8.67 -5.45 -2.48
C LEU A 335 9.96 -6.21 -2.85
N GLY A 336 11.09 -5.51 -2.87
CA GLY A 336 12.40 -6.10 -3.13
C GLY A 336 12.81 -7.12 -2.07
N ARG A 337 12.63 -6.80 -0.78
CA ARG A 337 12.88 -7.71 0.34
C ARG A 337 12.01 -8.96 0.34
N SER A 338 10.79 -8.88 -0.21
CA SER A 338 9.91 -10.05 -0.31
C SER A 338 10.52 -11.17 -1.15
N GLY A 339 11.33 -10.81 -2.16
CA GLY A 339 11.92 -11.77 -3.10
C GLY A 339 10.91 -12.48 -4.01
N GLU A 340 9.62 -12.09 -4.01
CA GLU A 340 8.55 -12.80 -4.72
C GLU A 340 8.24 -12.20 -6.12
N PRO A 341 8.53 -12.91 -7.23
CA PRO A 341 8.30 -12.39 -8.59
C PRO A 341 6.83 -12.16 -8.96
N SER A 342 5.90 -12.86 -8.31
CA SER A 342 4.46 -12.67 -8.51
C SER A 342 3.97 -11.37 -7.86
N LEU A 343 4.49 -11.01 -6.68
CA LEU A 343 4.25 -9.69 -6.07
C LEU A 343 4.81 -8.56 -6.94
N GLN A 344 6.04 -8.73 -7.43
CA GLN A 344 6.71 -7.73 -8.28
C GLN A 344 5.90 -7.42 -9.55
N ARG A 345 5.46 -8.46 -10.26
CA ARG A 345 4.63 -8.30 -11.46
C ARG A 345 3.26 -7.68 -11.15
N ALA A 346 2.65 -8.01 -10.01
CA ALA A 346 1.38 -7.41 -9.60
C ALA A 346 1.54 -5.91 -9.27
N ALA A 347 2.68 -5.51 -8.70
CA ALA A 347 2.96 -4.15 -8.29
C ALA A 347 3.39 -3.21 -9.43
N LEU A 348 4.19 -3.71 -10.38
CA LEU A 348 4.88 -2.88 -11.39
C LEU A 348 4.57 -3.28 -12.83
N GLY A 349 4.26 -4.55 -13.09
CA GLY A 349 4.23 -5.10 -14.45
C GLY A 349 3.07 -4.57 -15.31
N ASN A 350 1.93 -4.25 -14.70
CA ASN A 350 0.70 -3.91 -15.42
C ASN A 350 0.21 -2.48 -15.12
N SER A 351 0.93 -1.68 -14.32
CA SER A 351 0.44 -0.38 -13.84
C SER A 351 0.08 0.56 -14.99
N ALA A 352 0.95 0.69 -15.98
CA ALA A 352 0.70 1.49 -17.18
C ALA A 352 -0.45 0.94 -18.03
N ASP A 353 -0.58 -0.38 -18.15
CA ASP A 353 -1.63 -1.02 -18.94
C ASP A 353 -3.03 -0.77 -18.33
N VAL A 354 -3.14 -0.77 -17.01
CA VAL A 354 -4.37 -0.42 -16.30
C VAL A 354 -4.76 1.03 -16.60
N ILE A 355 -3.82 1.97 -16.46
CA ILE A 355 -4.07 3.39 -16.75
C ILE A 355 -4.50 3.58 -18.22
N ASP A 356 -3.73 3.04 -19.17
CA ASP A 356 -3.98 3.16 -20.60
C ASP A 356 -5.35 2.57 -20.98
N SER A 357 -5.72 1.42 -20.41
CA SER A 357 -7.00 0.76 -20.68
C SER A 357 -8.20 1.51 -20.10
N VAL A 358 -8.08 2.10 -18.90
CA VAL A 358 -9.20 2.78 -18.23
C VAL A 358 -9.42 4.18 -18.80
N LEU A 359 -8.33 4.88 -19.16
CA LEU A 359 -8.36 6.26 -19.63
C LEU A 359 -8.36 6.40 -21.16
N GLY A 360 -7.94 5.38 -21.91
CA GLY A 360 -7.85 5.43 -23.37
C GLY A 360 -6.64 6.23 -23.88
N VAL A 361 -5.55 6.29 -23.11
CA VAL A 361 -4.34 7.10 -23.41
C VAL A 361 -3.09 6.23 -23.59
N LYS A 362 -1.95 6.88 -23.87
CA LYS A 362 -0.63 6.25 -23.85
C LYS A 362 0.26 6.90 -22.80
N SER A 363 0.43 6.23 -21.67
CA SER A 363 1.23 6.71 -20.56
C SER A 363 2.74 6.66 -20.87
N VAL A 364 3.51 7.46 -20.14
CA VAL A 364 4.98 7.36 -20.09
C VAL A 364 5.37 6.04 -19.40
N ARG A 365 6.39 5.37 -19.93
CA ARG A 365 6.86 4.03 -19.50
C ARG A 365 8.37 3.99 -19.29
N GLY A 366 8.85 2.91 -18.68
CA GLY A 366 10.28 2.69 -18.41
C GLY A 366 10.83 3.59 -17.30
N VAL A 367 9.96 4.02 -16.39
CA VAL A 367 10.29 4.85 -15.22
C VAL A 367 9.55 4.34 -14.00
N THR A 368 10.24 4.29 -12.86
CA THR A 368 9.66 4.01 -11.55
C THR A 368 9.57 5.28 -10.70
N LEU A 369 8.43 5.50 -10.04
CA LEU A 369 8.21 6.62 -9.11
C LEU A 369 7.95 6.05 -7.68
N PRO A 370 8.98 5.79 -6.87
CA PRO A 370 8.82 5.26 -5.52
C PRO A 370 7.95 6.19 -4.66
N THR A 371 6.97 5.64 -3.95
CA THR A 371 6.05 6.41 -3.08
C THR A 371 6.78 7.24 -2.02
N SER A 372 7.83 6.66 -1.43
CA SER A 372 8.66 7.36 -0.44
C SER A 372 9.59 8.41 -1.06
N GLY A 373 9.72 8.44 -2.39
CA GLY A 373 10.78 9.19 -3.07
C GLY A 373 12.18 8.57 -2.92
N LEU A 374 12.29 7.39 -2.28
CA LEU A 374 13.56 6.70 -2.06
C LEU A 374 13.65 5.46 -2.95
N LEU A 375 14.81 5.26 -3.57
CA LEU A 375 15.17 4.02 -4.23
C LEU A 375 16.41 3.46 -3.55
N LEU A 376 16.35 2.21 -3.11
CA LEU A 376 17.45 1.49 -2.49
C LEU A 376 17.80 0.26 -3.32
N GLY A 377 18.81 -0.50 -2.89
CA GLY A 377 19.38 -1.59 -3.68
C GLY A 377 18.36 -2.66 -4.09
N ASP A 378 17.42 -3.03 -3.22
CA ASP A 378 16.43 -4.05 -3.56
C ASP A 378 15.37 -3.49 -4.50
N GLY A 379 14.85 -2.29 -4.22
CA GLY A 379 13.91 -1.60 -5.12
C GLY A 379 14.48 -1.29 -6.51
N ALA A 380 15.78 -0.99 -6.62
CA ALA A 380 16.47 -0.79 -7.90
C ALA A 380 16.47 -2.07 -8.74
N ARG A 381 16.79 -3.21 -8.13
CA ARG A 381 16.72 -4.52 -8.83
C ARG A 381 15.31 -4.83 -9.31
N GLN A 382 14.28 -4.47 -8.52
CA GLN A 382 12.88 -4.66 -8.94
C GLN A 382 12.46 -3.76 -10.09
N SER A 383 12.97 -2.53 -10.12
CA SER A 383 12.72 -1.62 -11.24
C SER A 383 13.30 -2.20 -12.53
N VAL A 384 14.55 -2.67 -12.50
CA VAL A 384 15.20 -3.29 -13.67
C VAL A 384 14.50 -4.57 -14.11
N ALA A 385 14.09 -5.43 -13.16
CA ALA A 385 13.33 -6.65 -13.47
C ALA A 385 11.95 -6.37 -14.09
N SER A 386 11.46 -5.13 -13.99
CA SER A 386 10.21 -4.66 -14.60
C SER A 386 10.46 -3.73 -15.79
N ASP A 387 11.64 -3.82 -16.43
CA ASP A 387 12.07 -3.02 -17.58
C ASP A 387 12.08 -1.50 -17.35
N ASN A 388 12.19 -1.05 -16.09
CA ASN A 388 12.34 0.35 -15.73
C ASN A 388 13.82 0.70 -15.57
N SER A 389 14.37 1.45 -16.53
CA SER A 389 15.75 1.96 -16.51
C SER A 389 15.85 3.44 -16.12
N ALA A 390 14.73 4.05 -15.70
CA ALA A 390 14.70 5.37 -15.08
C ALA A 390 13.99 5.33 -13.73
N ALA A 391 14.35 6.24 -12.82
CA ALA A 391 13.63 6.44 -11.57
C ALA A 391 13.55 7.92 -11.19
N VAL A 392 12.48 8.32 -10.50
CA VAL A 392 12.36 9.64 -9.86
C VAL A 392 12.70 9.50 -8.38
N VAL A 393 13.75 10.15 -7.90
CA VAL A 393 14.24 9.97 -6.52
C VAL A 393 14.61 11.30 -5.88
N ALA A 394 14.52 11.37 -4.55
CA ALA A 394 14.93 12.55 -3.82
C ALA A 394 16.44 12.76 -3.94
N ALA A 395 16.88 14.01 -4.10
CA ALA A 395 18.31 14.34 -4.17
C ALA A 395 19.09 13.88 -2.92
N THR A 396 18.46 13.88 -1.74
CA THR A 396 19.09 13.39 -0.50
C THR A 396 19.28 11.87 -0.46
N ALA A 397 18.55 11.12 -1.30
CA ALA A 397 18.60 9.66 -1.41
C ALA A 397 19.77 9.16 -2.27
N VAL A 398 20.58 10.07 -2.82
CA VAL A 398 21.79 9.74 -3.58
C VAL A 398 23.03 10.38 -2.97
N GLY A 399 24.17 9.71 -3.09
CA GLY A 399 25.49 10.22 -2.74
C GLY A 399 26.34 10.44 -3.99
N ALA A 400 26.93 11.63 -4.11
CA ALA A 400 27.83 11.96 -5.21
C ALA A 400 29.08 11.05 -5.21
N PRO A 401 29.57 10.63 -6.39
CA PRO A 401 30.76 9.80 -6.51
C PRO A 401 32.04 10.62 -6.26
N ALA A 402 33.14 9.93 -5.92
CA ALA A 402 34.39 10.56 -5.52
C ALA A 402 35.05 11.42 -6.62
N ARG A 403 34.82 11.09 -7.90
CA ARG A 403 35.36 11.82 -9.06
C ARG A 403 34.29 12.59 -9.85
N GLY A 404 33.05 12.62 -9.36
CA GLY A 404 31.90 13.16 -10.08
C GLY A 404 31.88 14.68 -10.18
N ARG A 405 31.50 15.19 -11.36
CA ARG A 405 31.03 16.57 -11.51
C ARG A 405 29.55 16.66 -11.13
N ALA A 406 29.15 17.81 -10.59
CA ALA A 406 27.75 18.16 -10.36
C ALA A 406 26.90 17.95 -11.63
N SER A 407 25.71 17.36 -11.50
CA SER A 407 24.79 17.19 -12.63
C SER A 407 23.91 18.44 -12.80
N ALA A 408 24.23 19.26 -13.80
CA ALA A 408 23.52 20.52 -14.02
C ALA A 408 22.06 20.35 -14.47
N ASN A 409 21.65 19.16 -14.93
CA ASN A 409 20.30 18.88 -15.43
C ASN A 409 19.46 18.00 -14.46
N GLY A 410 19.96 17.76 -13.24
CA GLY A 410 19.29 16.95 -12.22
C GLY A 410 19.18 15.46 -12.57
N ILE A 411 19.97 14.97 -13.52
CA ILE A 411 19.97 13.56 -13.95
C ILE A 411 21.29 12.90 -13.55
N VAL A 412 21.25 11.77 -12.85
CA VAL A 412 22.47 11.06 -12.41
C VAL A 412 22.37 9.55 -12.65
N PRO A 413 23.45 8.86 -13.08
CA PRO A 413 23.50 7.40 -13.09
C PRO A 413 23.57 6.88 -11.66
N VAL A 414 22.78 5.86 -11.31
CA VAL A 414 22.78 5.25 -9.94
C VAL A 414 23.20 3.78 -9.93
N GLY A 415 23.78 3.31 -11.03
CA GLY A 415 24.21 1.92 -11.23
C GLY A 415 23.08 1.00 -11.71
N GLN A 416 23.41 -0.27 -11.98
CA GLN A 416 22.47 -1.30 -12.44
C GLN A 416 21.69 -0.93 -13.73
N GLY A 417 22.25 -0.05 -14.56
CA GLY A 417 21.57 0.44 -15.78
C GLY A 417 20.47 1.49 -15.53
N ILE A 418 20.34 2.00 -14.30
CA ILE A 418 19.33 2.99 -13.92
C ILE A 418 19.93 4.39 -13.93
N GLY A 419 19.23 5.32 -14.58
CA GLY A 419 19.42 6.74 -14.33
C GLY A 419 18.30 7.31 -13.46
N ALA A 420 18.66 8.22 -12.56
CA ALA A 420 17.77 8.86 -11.63
C ALA A 420 17.54 10.32 -12.04
N ALA A 421 16.28 10.72 -12.12
CA ALA A 421 15.85 12.11 -12.12
C ALA A 421 15.65 12.56 -10.68
N LEU A 422 16.42 13.56 -10.26
CA LEU A 422 16.44 14.05 -8.89
C LEU A 422 15.39 15.14 -8.69
N PHE A 423 14.69 15.08 -7.56
CA PHE A 423 13.83 16.17 -7.08
C PHE A 423 14.31 16.71 -5.73
N ASP A 424 13.94 17.94 -5.42
CA ASP A 424 14.24 18.56 -4.13
C ASP A 424 13.24 18.08 -3.04
N PRO A 425 13.70 17.34 -2.02
CA PRO A 425 12.81 16.83 -0.98
C PRO A 425 12.27 17.92 -0.04
N TYR A 426 12.91 19.09 0.08
CA TYR A 426 12.43 20.18 0.91
C TYR A 426 11.23 20.89 0.27
N VAL A 427 11.22 21.00 -1.06
CA VAL A 427 10.04 21.45 -1.81
C VAL A 427 8.88 20.48 -1.63
N THR A 428 9.16 19.18 -1.76
CA THR A 428 8.18 18.10 -1.50
C THR A 428 7.64 18.16 -0.07
N THR A 429 8.50 18.46 0.91
CA THR A 429 8.12 18.58 2.33
C THR A 429 7.19 19.78 2.56
N ALA A 430 7.44 20.92 1.91
CA ALA A 430 6.53 22.06 1.98
C ALA A 430 5.16 21.76 1.36
N LEU A 431 5.12 21.03 0.25
CA LEU A 431 3.88 20.56 -0.38
C LEU A 431 3.14 19.54 0.51
N ALA A 432 3.87 18.67 1.21
CA ALA A 432 3.30 17.67 2.11
C ALA A 432 2.59 18.28 3.33
N ALA A 433 2.92 19.53 3.70
CA ALA A 433 2.27 20.28 4.76
C ALA A 433 0.91 20.90 4.35
N LEU A 434 0.52 20.84 3.08
CA LEU A 434 -0.75 21.39 2.60
C LEU A 434 -1.97 20.61 3.10
N GLY A 435 -3.13 21.25 3.06
CA GLY A 435 -4.40 20.72 3.53
C GLY A 435 -4.77 21.14 4.95
N GLY A 436 -6.05 20.96 5.30
CA GLY A 436 -6.58 21.23 6.64
C GLY A 436 -6.25 20.12 7.65
N THR A 437 -6.12 20.49 8.93
CA THR A 437 -5.90 19.54 10.05
C THR A 437 -7.21 19.12 10.74
N ASN A 438 -8.37 19.67 10.36
CA ASN A 438 -9.65 19.49 11.05
C ASN A 438 -10.76 18.84 10.20
N GLY A 439 -11.56 17.99 10.84
CA GLY A 439 -13.01 17.81 10.56
C GLY A 439 -13.42 16.72 9.55
N ASN A 440 -12.88 16.73 8.34
CA ASN A 440 -13.34 15.86 7.24
C ASN A 440 -12.17 15.14 6.51
N ALA A 441 -10.99 15.11 7.12
CA ALA A 441 -9.83 14.46 6.52
C ALA A 441 -10.09 12.97 6.35
N GLU A 442 -9.92 12.51 5.11
CA GLU A 442 -9.93 11.10 4.77
C GLU A 442 -8.92 10.33 5.63
N ARG A 443 -9.32 9.17 6.17
CA ARG A 443 -8.47 8.41 7.09
C ARG A 443 -7.13 8.08 6.42
N GLY A 444 -6.03 8.47 7.07
CA GLY A 444 -4.68 8.26 6.57
C GLY A 444 -4.23 9.25 5.50
N VAL A 445 -5.01 10.31 5.24
CA VAL A 445 -4.63 11.48 4.43
C VAL A 445 -4.51 12.65 5.39
N SER A 446 -3.30 13.11 5.66
CA SER A 446 -3.06 14.20 6.61
C SER A 446 -1.86 15.03 6.18
N PRO A 447 -1.87 16.35 6.46
CA PRO A 447 -0.69 17.17 6.30
C PRO A 447 0.48 16.59 7.13
N GLY A 448 1.69 16.55 6.58
CA GLY A 448 2.82 15.99 7.31
C GLY A 448 4.05 15.72 6.45
N ALA A 449 4.94 14.86 6.94
CA ALA A 449 6.17 14.50 6.24
C ALA A 449 5.92 13.57 5.04
N ALA A 450 6.78 13.66 4.02
CA ALA A 450 6.92 12.69 2.95
C ALA A 450 8.04 11.68 3.27
N GLY A 451 8.16 10.59 2.52
CA GLY A 451 9.16 9.55 2.80
C GLY A 451 10.60 10.00 2.59
N SER A 452 10.76 11.06 1.82
CA SER A 452 12.03 11.72 1.54
C SER A 452 12.32 12.90 2.46
N THR A 453 11.38 13.28 3.35
CA THR A 453 11.52 14.40 4.28
C THR A 453 12.65 14.13 5.28
N PRO A 454 13.71 14.94 5.29
CA PRO A 454 14.77 14.81 6.29
C PRO A 454 14.25 15.12 7.70
N GLN A 455 14.77 14.43 8.72
CA GLN A 455 14.34 14.64 10.12
C GLN A 455 14.57 16.08 10.62
N SER A 456 15.62 16.74 10.12
CA SER A 456 15.92 18.15 10.45
C SER A 456 14.82 19.13 10.05
N VAL A 457 13.89 18.69 9.20
CA VAL A 457 12.76 19.48 8.71
C VAL A 457 11.42 18.77 8.95
N THR A 458 11.30 18.07 10.08
CA THR A 458 10.01 17.56 10.57
C THR A 458 9.46 18.54 11.61
N PHE A 459 8.18 18.91 11.51
CA PHE A 459 7.59 19.98 12.32
C PHE A 459 6.19 19.62 12.78
N ASP A 460 5.78 20.28 13.86
CA ASP A 460 4.40 20.30 14.31
C ASP A 460 3.61 21.34 13.49
N LEU A 461 2.51 20.89 12.86
CA LEU A 461 1.66 21.72 12.02
C LEU A 461 0.43 22.26 12.76
N ASP A 462 0.20 21.84 14.01
CA ASP A 462 -1.01 22.17 14.77
C ASP A 462 -1.17 23.67 15.07
N GLN A 463 -0.06 24.41 15.02
CA GLN A 463 0.00 25.85 15.24
C GLN A 463 0.04 26.67 13.95
N GLU A 464 0.18 26.04 12.78
CA GLU A 464 0.18 26.73 11.50
C GLU A 464 -1.25 26.88 10.96
N SER A 465 -1.60 28.03 10.39
CA SER A 465 -2.85 28.16 9.62
C SER A 465 -2.69 27.48 8.25
N GLU A 466 -3.80 26.99 7.68
CA GLU A 466 -3.80 26.40 6.33
C GLU A 466 -3.24 27.38 5.29
N VAL A 467 -3.59 28.66 5.40
CA VAL A 467 -3.09 29.71 4.50
C VAL A 467 -1.59 29.92 4.65
N SER A 468 -1.05 29.91 5.88
CA SER A 468 0.40 30.01 6.11
C SER A 468 1.15 28.84 5.46
N ARG A 469 0.60 27.62 5.52
CA ARG A 469 1.16 26.43 4.85
C ARG A 469 1.07 26.54 3.33
N ARG A 470 -0.08 27.00 2.81
CA ARG A 470 -0.31 27.28 1.39
C ARG A 470 0.74 28.25 0.84
N GLN A 471 0.93 29.37 1.52
CA GLN A 471 1.92 30.38 1.15
C GLN A 471 3.37 29.87 1.27
N ALA A 472 3.69 29.06 2.28
CA ALA A 472 4.99 28.41 2.39
C ALA A 472 5.27 27.46 1.20
N ALA A 473 4.27 26.70 0.76
CA ALA A 473 4.39 25.81 -0.39
C ALA A 473 4.51 26.57 -1.72
N VAL A 474 3.77 27.67 -1.89
CA VAL A 474 3.96 28.60 -3.03
C VAL A 474 5.39 29.17 -3.04
N GLY A 475 5.90 29.56 -1.87
CA GLY A 475 7.30 29.95 -1.68
C GLY A 475 8.27 28.84 -2.08
N ALA A 476 8.00 27.59 -1.73
CA ALA A 476 8.84 26.45 -2.08
C ALA A 476 8.89 26.17 -3.60
N VAL A 477 7.74 26.21 -4.29
CA VAL A 477 7.70 26.06 -5.76
C VAL A 477 8.46 27.21 -6.44
N THR A 478 8.30 28.42 -5.92
CA THR A 478 9.02 29.61 -6.41
C THR A 478 10.53 29.49 -6.22
N ALA A 479 10.97 29.10 -5.03
CA ALA A 479 12.38 28.86 -4.71
C ALA A 479 13.01 27.75 -5.56
N ALA A 480 12.23 26.76 -5.98
CA ALA A 480 12.74 25.68 -6.82
C ALA A 480 13.20 26.16 -8.21
N ALA A 481 12.70 27.31 -8.68
CA ALA A 481 13.08 27.96 -9.94
C ALA A 481 14.03 29.14 -9.75
N LEU A 482 13.86 29.91 -8.66
CA LEU A 482 14.76 31.00 -8.30
C LEU A 482 16.03 30.41 -7.67
N ASP A 483 17.16 30.44 -8.38
CA ASP A 483 18.46 30.11 -7.81
C ASP A 483 18.86 31.20 -6.79
N PRO A 484 18.91 30.91 -5.47
CA PRO A 484 19.18 31.93 -4.47
C PRO A 484 20.66 32.31 -4.36
N THR A 485 21.60 31.56 -4.96
CA THR A 485 23.04 31.72 -4.64
C THR A 485 24.01 31.61 -5.80
N GLN A 486 23.74 30.91 -6.90
CA GLN A 486 24.79 30.64 -7.91
C GLN A 486 24.76 31.51 -9.16
N ARG A 487 23.59 32.04 -9.57
CA ARG A 487 23.51 32.83 -10.81
C ARG A 487 24.13 34.23 -10.74
N TYR A 488 24.41 34.75 -9.54
CA TYR A 488 24.99 36.09 -9.34
C TYR A 488 26.01 36.21 -8.20
N ALA A 489 26.42 35.10 -7.57
CA ALA A 489 27.58 35.19 -6.70
C ALA A 489 28.77 35.63 -7.56
N PRO A 490 29.50 36.70 -7.18
CA PRO A 490 30.74 37.02 -7.86
C PRO A 490 31.61 35.75 -7.91
N PRO A 491 32.46 35.55 -8.95
CA PRO A 491 33.26 34.33 -9.15
C PRO A 491 34.12 33.89 -7.96
N ASN A 492 34.24 34.75 -6.95
CA ASN A 492 35.07 34.68 -5.76
C ASN A 492 34.26 35.00 -4.47
N GLY A 493 32.93 34.94 -4.51
CA GLY A 493 32.02 35.10 -3.37
C GLY A 493 31.74 33.81 -2.59
N TRP A 494 31.21 33.95 -1.38
CA TRP A 494 30.94 32.87 -0.40
C TRP A 494 30.03 31.73 -0.90
N ALA A 495 29.35 31.90 -2.04
CA ALA A 495 28.48 30.90 -2.68
C ALA A 495 29.17 30.13 -3.83
N ALA A 496 30.45 30.38 -4.13
CA ALA A 496 31.21 29.65 -5.14
C ALA A 496 31.63 28.22 -4.72
N THR A 497 31.37 27.82 -3.48
CA THR A 497 31.87 26.55 -2.92
C THR A 497 30.77 25.74 -2.25
N THR A 498 30.15 24.82 -3.01
CA THR A 498 29.64 23.52 -2.52
C THR A 498 29.05 22.72 -3.69
N ALA A 499 29.91 22.33 -4.64
CA ALA A 499 29.54 21.43 -5.75
C ALA A 499 29.31 19.96 -5.32
N THR A 500 29.20 19.69 -4.01
CA THR A 500 29.10 18.35 -3.42
C THR A 500 27.73 18.01 -2.85
N ASP A 501 26.80 18.97 -2.72
CA ASP A 501 25.43 18.69 -2.27
C ASP A 501 24.53 18.35 -3.46
N PRO A 502 23.97 17.12 -3.55
CA PRO A 502 23.00 16.74 -4.57
C PRO A 502 21.80 17.70 -4.66
N VAL A 503 21.34 18.26 -3.54
CA VAL A 503 20.18 19.16 -3.48
C VAL A 503 20.47 20.48 -4.21
N ALA A 504 21.68 21.01 -4.04
CA ALA A 504 22.13 22.23 -4.71
C ALA A 504 22.19 22.09 -6.25
N THR A 505 22.30 20.86 -6.77
CA THR A 505 22.32 20.61 -8.22
C THR A 505 20.95 20.60 -8.89
N VAL A 506 19.88 20.40 -8.12
CA VAL A 506 18.50 20.34 -8.61
C VAL A 506 17.84 21.73 -8.56
N THR A 507 18.04 22.46 -7.46
CA THR A 507 17.45 23.78 -7.24
C THR A 507 17.88 24.81 -8.31
N GLY A 508 16.94 25.53 -8.91
CA GLY A 508 17.21 26.67 -9.81
C GLY A 508 17.76 26.33 -11.20
N ARG A 509 17.99 25.05 -11.55
CA ARG A 509 18.44 24.61 -12.89
C ARG A 509 17.50 23.64 -13.55
N ALA A 510 17.26 22.49 -12.91
CA ALA A 510 16.34 21.47 -13.38
C ALA A 510 15.43 21.09 -12.23
N SER A 511 14.23 21.64 -12.23
CA SER A 511 13.29 21.54 -11.12
C SER A 511 12.23 20.51 -11.42
N LEU A 512 12.30 19.35 -10.77
CA LEU A 512 11.24 18.35 -10.79
C LEU A 512 10.42 18.53 -9.52
N ILE A 513 9.21 19.10 -9.65
CA ILE A 513 8.28 19.28 -8.54
C ILE A 513 7.49 17.99 -8.35
N VAL A 514 7.64 17.34 -7.20
CA VAL A 514 7.03 16.05 -6.89
C VAL A 514 6.25 16.16 -5.58
N PRO A 515 4.96 16.52 -5.60
CA PRO A 515 4.12 16.42 -4.42
C PRO A 515 4.05 14.96 -3.92
N PRO A 516 3.76 14.72 -2.63
CA PRO A 516 3.53 13.36 -2.15
C PRO A 516 2.38 12.71 -2.92
N GLN A 517 2.48 11.42 -3.21
CA GLN A 517 1.45 10.71 -3.98
C GLN A 517 0.08 10.81 -3.29
N VAL A 518 0.06 10.63 -1.96
CA VAL A 518 -1.12 10.87 -1.12
C VAL A 518 -0.80 12.04 -0.20
N TRP A 519 -1.58 13.12 -0.34
CA TRP A 519 -1.40 14.40 0.33
C TRP A 519 -2.76 15.05 0.58
N ALA A 520 -2.85 15.91 1.58
CA ALA A 520 -4.13 16.49 2.05
C ALA A 520 -4.54 17.79 1.35
N ALA A 521 -3.83 18.20 0.29
CA ALA A 521 -4.07 19.45 -0.43
C ALA A 521 -5.52 19.58 -0.91
N GLY A 522 -6.19 20.67 -0.50
CA GLY A 522 -7.55 21.00 -0.93
C GLY A 522 -7.60 21.74 -2.28
N PRO A 523 -8.80 22.13 -2.76
CA PRO A 523 -8.96 22.87 -4.02
C PRO A 523 -8.14 24.17 -4.08
N ASP A 524 -8.15 24.96 -3.01
CA ASP A 524 -7.42 26.22 -2.93
C ASP A 524 -5.90 26.01 -2.92
N ASP A 525 -5.42 24.94 -2.26
CA ASP A 525 -4.01 24.54 -2.29
C ASP A 525 -3.59 24.16 -3.70
N ALA A 526 -4.39 23.30 -4.33
CA ALA A 526 -4.16 22.79 -5.67
C ALA A 526 -4.03 23.93 -6.69
N LYS A 527 -4.96 24.88 -6.62
CA LYS A 527 -4.95 26.09 -7.45
C LYS A 527 -3.71 26.93 -7.19
N ALA A 528 -3.38 27.23 -5.93
CA ALA A 528 -2.25 28.07 -5.58
C ALA A 528 -0.91 27.53 -6.10
N ILE A 529 -0.70 26.21 -6.03
CA ILE A 529 0.53 25.57 -6.52
C ILE A 529 0.66 25.64 -8.04
N LEU A 530 -0.41 25.37 -8.78
CA LEU A 530 -0.39 25.45 -10.25
C LEU A 530 -0.32 26.89 -10.74
N ASP A 531 -0.98 27.83 -10.07
CA ASP A 531 -0.87 29.26 -10.35
C ASP A 531 0.58 29.74 -10.12
N ALA A 532 1.24 29.29 -9.04
CA ALA A 532 2.65 29.62 -8.79
C ALA A 532 3.57 29.14 -9.92
N ALA A 533 3.41 27.90 -10.37
CA ALA A 533 4.18 27.36 -11.50
C ALA A 533 3.86 28.11 -12.83
N SER A 534 2.60 28.46 -13.07
CA SER A 534 2.17 29.26 -14.23
C SER A 534 2.78 30.66 -14.22
N SER A 535 2.85 31.31 -13.05
CA SER A 535 3.51 32.60 -12.87
C SER A 535 5.00 32.54 -13.17
N LEU A 536 5.70 31.45 -12.79
CA LEU A 536 7.11 31.25 -13.12
C LEU A 536 7.36 31.10 -14.62
N PHE A 537 6.48 30.39 -15.33
CA PHE A 537 6.53 30.30 -16.80
C PHE A 537 6.25 31.65 -17.46
N THR A 538 5.23 32.37 -16.97
CA THR A 538 4.85 33.69 -17.48
C THR A 538 5.97 34.71 -17.30
N ALA A 539 6.65 34.68 -16.15
CA ALA A 539 7.78 35.55 -15.85
C ALA A 539 9.08 35.15 -16.57
N GLY A 540 9.11 34.01 -17.28
CA GLY A 540 10.32 33.48 -17.91
C GLY A 540 11.40 33.05 -16.92
N ILE A 541 11.05 32.86 -15.64
CA ILE A 541 11.96 32.36 -14.59
C ILE A 541 12.17 30.85 -14.76
N ALA A 542 11.10 30.15 -15.14
CA ALA A 542 11.11 28.75 -15.51
C ALA A 542 10.70 28.56 -16.98
N GLY A 543 11.24 27.55 -17.62
CA GLY A 543 10.82 27.03 -18.92
C GLY A 543 10.27 25.61 -18.75
N PRO A 544 9.22 25.23 -19.50
CA PRO A 544 8.64 23.89 -19.37
C PRO A 544 9.60 22.82 -19.94
N ARG A 545 9.85 21.77 -19.16
CA ARG A 545 10.53 20.55 -19.61
C ARG A 545 9.53 19.40 -19.57
N THR A 546 9.40 18.67 -20.68
CA THR A 546 8.47 17.54 -20.71
C THR A 546 8.96 16.40 -19.83
N PHE A 547 8.04 15.71 -19.16
CA PHE A 547 8.40 14.55 -18.35
C PHE A 547 8.97 13.41 -19.22
N ARG A 548 8.54 13.30 -20.49
CA ARG A 548 9.13 12.35 -21.46
C ARG A 548 10.62 12.62 -21.67
N ASP A 549 11.04 13.89 -21.78
CA ASP A 549 12.45 14.26 -21.91
C ASP A 549 13.24 13.98 -20.62
N VAL A 550 12.63 14.19 -19.45
CA VAL A 550 13.23 13.82 -18.16
C VAL A 550 13.52 12.31 -18.13
N VAL A 551 12.53 11.48 -18.48
CA VAL A 551 12.66 10.02 -18.51
C VAL A 551 13.69 9.59 -19.56
N ALA A 552 13.63 10.11 -20.78
CA ALA A 552 14.58 9.76 -21.84
C ALA A 552 16.03 10.13 -21.45
N SER A 553 16.22 11.28 -20.78
CA SER A 553 17.53 11.71 -20.27
C SER A 553 18.04 10.75 -19.19
N ALA A 554 17.18 10.36 -18.24
CA ALA A 554 17.53 9.42 -17.19
C ALA A 554 17.89 8.04 -17.76
N GLN A 555 17.08 7.50 -18.67
CA GLN A 555 17.37 6.22 -19.32
C GLN A 555 18.70 6.25 -20.09
N SER A 556 18.99 7.37 -20.76
CA SER A 556 20.26 7.55 -21.47
C SER A 556 21.45 7.58 -20.51
N ALA A 557 21.33 8.32 -19.39
CA ALA A 557 22.38 8.39 -18.37
C ALA A 557 22.64 7.04 -17.70
N GLY A 558 21.60 6.23 -17.44
CA GLY A 558 21.73 4.89 -16.86
C GLY A 558 22.42 3.88 -17.79
N ARG A 559 22.25 4.03 -19.11
CA ARG A 559 22.83 3.13 -20.13
C ARG A 559 24.23 3.52 -20.58
N ASP A 560 24.65 4.75 -20.32
CA ASP A 560 25.97 5.24 -20.72
C ASP A 560 27.09 4.50 -19.96
N PRO A 561 27.96 3.73 -20.64
CA PRO A 561 29.05 3.00 -20.00
C PRO A 561 30.06 3.89 -19.27
N ALA A 562 30.28 5.12 -19.74
CA ALA A 562 31.19 6.06 -19.09
C ALA A 562 30.62 6.56 -17.75
N SER A 563 29.33 6.89 -17.74
CA SER A 563 28.55 7.24 -16.55
C SER A 563 28.40 6.07 -15.57
N ALA A 564 28.37 4.84 -16.07
CA ALA A 564 28.26 3.62 -15.27
C ALA A 564 29.58 3.21 -14.57
N ALA A 565 30.73 3.76 -14.98
CA ALA A 565 32.03 3.43 -14.40
C ALA A 565 32.23 4.03 -12.99
N ASP A 566 31.54 5.12 -12.67
CA ASP A 566 31.56 5.79 -11.34
C ASP A 566 30.17 6.35 -11.01
N PRO A 567 29.17 5.49 -10.75
CA PRO A 567 27.80 5.91 -10.55
C PRO A 567 27.60 6.56 -9.18
N TRP A 568 26.53 7.33 -9.06
CA TRP A 568 26.04 7.81 -7.78
C TRP A 568 25.55 6.65 -6.93
N THR A 569 25.70 6.76 -5.61
CA THR A 569 25.31 5.69 -4.69
C THR A 569 23.90 5.92 -4.17
N LEU A 570 23.05 4.90 -4.23
CA LEU A 570 21.76 4.92 -3.55
C LEU A 570 21.98 4.82 -2.04
N ARG A 571 21.31 5.68 -1.26
CA ARG A 571 21.43 5.69 0.20
C ARG A 571 20.12 6.05 0.87
N GLN A 572 19.97 5.61 2.10
CA GLN A 572 18.84 5.97 2.94
C GLN A 572 19.15 7.27 3.71
N PRO A 573 18.35 8.34 3.57
CA PRO A 573 18.54 9.55 4.37
C PRO A 573 18.31 9.29 5.86
N THR A 574 19.04 10.02 6.71
CA THR A 574 18.91 9.93 8.17
C THR A 574 17.49 10.22 8.64
N GLY A 575 16.99 9.42 9.59
CA GLY A 575 15.65 9.56 10.17
C GLY A 575 14.49 8.99 9.35
N THR A 576 14.71 8.55 8.10
CA THR A 576 13.63 8.00 7.23
C THR A 576 13.28 6.53 7.52
N VAL A 577 14.09 5.84 8.33
CA VAL A 577 13.98 4.39 8.63
C VAL A 577 12.65 4.01 9.28
N ALA A 578 12.11 4.87 10.14
CA ALA A 578 10.87 4.59 10.88
C ALA A 578 9.63 4.42 9.97
N SER A 579 9.70 4.89 8.72
CA SER A 579 8.61 4.78 7.75
C SER A 579 8.64 3.49 6.91
N ARG A 580 9.68 2.64 7.06
CA ARG A 580 9.83 1.38 6.31
C ARG A 580 8.73 0.39 6.67
N VAL A 581 8.26 -0.38 5.69
CA VAL A 581 7.36 -1.52 5.95
C VAL A 581 8.08 -2.56 6.83
N PRO A 582 7.52 -2.99 7.97
CA PRO A 582 8.13 -3.99 8.84
C PRO A 582 8.29 -5.37 8.17
N ASP A 583 9.37 -6.08 8.50
CA ASP A 583 9.67 -7.38 7.89
C ASP A 583 8.58 -8.44 8.14
N ARG A 584 7.88 -8.37 9.28
CA ARG A 584 6.72 -9.24 9.54
C ARG A 584 5.64 -9.13 8.45
N ILE A 585 5.36 -7.91 7.97
CA ILE A 585 4.34 -7.67 6.94
C ILE A 585 4.87 -8.13 5.58
N VAL A 586 6.17 -7.95 5.32
CA VAL A 586 6.85 -8.44 4.11
C VAL A 586 6.76 -9.96 4.04
N THR A 587 7.13 -10.67 5.11
CA THR A 587 7.03 -12.13 5.20
C THR A 587 5.57 -12.58 5.06
N ASP A 588 4.65 -11.92 5.76
CA ASP A 588 3.22 -12.23 5.70
C ASP A 588 2.63 -12.15 4.28
N ALA A 589 3.00 -11.10 3.54
CA ALA A 589 2.60 -10.89 2.16
C ALA A 589 3.23 -11.93 1.21
N ALA A 590 4.52 -12.23 1.38
CA ALA A 590 5.23 -13.21 0.58
C ALA A 590 4.66 -14.62 0.77
N ASP A 591 4.48 -15.04 2.03
CA ASP A 591 3.89 -16.33 2.40
C ASP A 591 2.49 -16.50 1.81
N HIS A 592 1.66 -15.47 1.91
CA HIS A 592 0.31 -15.45 1.33
C HIS A 592 0.35 -15.64 -0.19
N VAL A 593 1.19 -14.88 -0.90
CA VAL A 593 1.25 -14.97 -2.37
C VAL A 593 1.80 -16.33 -2.84
N ARG A 594 2.75 -16.93 -2.13
CA ARG A 594 3.19 -18.31 -2.43
C ARG A 594 2.08 -19.35 -2.29
N GLN A 595 1.10 -19.12 -1.40
CA GLN A 595 -0.08 -19.99 -1.31
C GLN A 595 -1.08 -19.68 -2.44
N VAL A 596 -1.32 -18.41 -2.76
CA VAL A 596 -2.19 -18.01 -3.87
C VAL A 596 -1.65 -18.54 -5.22
N ASP A 597 -0.33 -18.53 -5.42
CA ASP A 597 0.30 -19.07 -6.63
C ASP A 597 0.15 -20.60 -6.73
N ARG A 598 0.28 -21.31 -5.61
CA ARG A 598 0.03 -22.76 -5.55
C ARG A 598 -1.42 -23.11 -5.87
N LEU A 599 -2.39 -22.36 -5.35
CA LEU A 599 -3.80 -22.51 -5.74
C LEU A 599 -3.99 -22.22 -7.24
N GLY A 600 -3.46 -21.10 -7.72
CA GLY A 600 -3.56 -20.69 -9.13
C GLY A 600 -3.01 -21.73 -10.11
N ALA A 601 -1.94 -22.45 -9.75
CA ALA A 601 -1.36 -23.52 -10.57
C ALA A 601 -2.23 -24.79 -10.65
N ALA A 602 -3.06 -25.04 -9.62
CA ALA A 602 -3.99 -26.16 -9.58
C ALA A 602 -5.27 -25.89 -10.39
N LEU A 603 -5.65 -24.63 -10.54
CA LEU A 603 -6.83 -24.20 -11.30
C LEU A 603 -6.61 -24.31 -12.81
N MET A 604 -7.70 -24.54 -13.54
CA MET A 604 -7.70 -24.64 -15.00
C MET A 604 -8.53 -23.51 -15.63
N PRO A 605 -8.15 -23.02 -16.82
CA PRO A 605 -8.97 -22.07 -17.56
C PRO A 605 -10.24 -22.73 -18.10
N LEU A 606 -11.34 -21.99 -18.09
CA LEU A 606 -12.57 -22.38 -18.79
C LEU A 606 -12.50 -21.93 -20.25
N PRO A 607 -12.77 -22.82 -21.24
CA PRO A 607 -12.80 -22.44 -22.64
C PRO A 607 -13.83 -21.32 -22.90
N LYS A 608 -13.46 -20.32 -23.71
CA LYS A 608 -14.35 -19.24 -24.17
C LYS A 608 -14.92 -18.33 -23.07
N THR A 609 -14.26 -18.25 -21.92
CA THR A 609 -14.61 -17.33 -20.82
C THR A 609 -13.41 -16.44 -20.46
N PRO A 610 -13.63 -15.16 -20.12
CA PRO A 610 -12.54 -14.26 -19.73
C PRO A 610 -11.94 -14.59 -18.35
N LEU A 611 -12.63 -15.39 -17.53
CA LEU A 611 -12.16 -15.79 -16.22
C LEU A 611 -11.08 -16.87 -16.33
N THR A 612 -9.83 -16.47 -16.14
CA THR A 612 -8.67 -17.37 -16.06
C THR A 612 -8.24 -17.57 -14.60
N PRO A 613 -7.47 -18.62 -14.26
CA PRO A 613 -6.87 -18.77 -12.94
C PRO A 613 -6.13 -17.53 -12.43
N ARG A 614 -5.41 -16.85 -13.34
CA ARG A 614 -4.69 -15.61 -13.04
C ARG A 614 -5.66 -14.48 -12.69
N VAL A 615 -6.71 -14.26 -13.48
CA VAL A 615 -7.73 -13.22 -13.23
C VAL A 615 -8.47 -13.51 -11.91
N TYR A 616 -8.86 -14.77 -11.69
CA TYR A 616 -9.55 -15.20 -10.47
C TYR A 616 -8.71 -14.94 -9.20
N THR A 617 -7.41 -15.19 -9.25
CA THR A 617 -6.50 -15.03 -8.10
C THR A 617 -5.81 -13.66 -8.04
N SER A 618 -6.00 -12.76 -9.02
CA SER A 618 -5.32 -11.46 -9.07
C SER A 618 -5.60 -10.59 -7.84
N PRO A 619 -6.86 -10.41 -7.40
CA PRO A 619 -7.15 -9.53 -6.27
C PRO A 619 -6.47 -9.97 -4.97
N LEU A 620 -6.28 -11.28 -4.76
CA LEU A 620 -5.59 -11.81 -3.58
C LEU A 620 -4.07 -11.51 -3.59
N ARG A 621 -3.45 -11.35 -4.76
CA ARG A 621 -2.07 -10.87 -4.88
C ARG A 621 -1.99 -9.36 -4.70
N GLU A 622 -2.92 -8.64 -5.31
CA GLU A 622 -3.03 -7.19 -5.15
C GLU A 622 -3.30 -6.80 -3.69
N ASP A 623 -4.02 -7.61 -2.92
CA ASP A 623 -4.18 -7.42 -1.48
C ASP A 623 -2.85 -7.48 -0.72
N ALA A 624 -1.95 -8.39 -1.11
CA ALA A 624 -0.61 -8.44 -0.54
C ALA A 624 0.25 -7.25 -1.00
N VAL A 625 0.09 -6.77 -2.24
CA VAL A 625 0.73 -5.53 -2.71
C VAL A 625 0.25 -4.32 -1.89
N ARG A 626 -1.06 -4.15 -1.70
CA ARG A 626 -1.66 -3.06 -0.89
C ARG A 626 -1.22 -3.13 0.58
N ALA A 627 -0.96 -4.32 1.12
CA ALA A 627 -0.43 -4.49 2.47
C ALA A 627 1.01 -3.95 2.62
N LEU A 628 1.77 -3.91 1.52
CA LEU A 628 3.13 -3.37 1.46
C LEU A 628 3.18 -1.87 1.11
N ARG A 629 2.05 -1.14 1.19
CA ARG A 629 2.00 0.30 0.91
C ARG A 629 2.98 1.10 1.77
N TRP A 630 3.58 2.13 1.18
CA TRP A 630 4.34 3.11 1.95
C TRP A 630 3.42 4.15 2.61
N SER A 631 3.74 4.63 3.82
CA SER A 631 3.00 5.72 4.47
C SER A 631 3.86 6.46 5.51
N PRO A 632 3.73 7.80 5.64
CA PRO A 632 4.35 8.56 6.72
C PRO A 632 3.68 8.27 8.08
N ALA A 633 2.39 7.92 8.09
CA ALA A 633 1.62 7.53 9.27
C ALA A 633 1.69 6.02 9.52
N ARG A 634 2.90 5.44 9.52
CA ARG A 634 3.13 3.98 9.53
C ARG A 634 2.36 3.23 10.60
N ALA A 635 2.33 3.76 11.83
CA ALA A 635 1.63 3.13 12.94
C ALA A 635 0.13 2.93 12.68
N ALA A 636 -0.52 3.88 11.97
CA ALA A 636 -1.93 3.76 11.59
C ALA A 636 -2.13 2.69 10.50
N VAL A 637 -1.22 2.62 9.53
CA VAL A 637 -1.35 1.77 8.34
C VAL A 637 -0.95 0.30 8.60
N ASP A 638 -0.09 0.04 9.59
CA ASP A 638 0.26 -1.33 10.00
C ASP A 638 -0.97 -2.14 10.45
N GLY A 639 -1.94 -1.48 11.09
CA GLY A 639 -3.23 -2.07 11.46
C GLY A 639 -4.05 -2.46 10.22
N ASP A 640 -4.14 -1.56 9.24
CA ASP A 640 -4.86 -1.80 7.98
C ASP A 640 -4.25 -2.97 7.19
N ALA A 641 -2.92 -3.05 7.12
CA ALA A 641 -2.21 -4.15 6.47
C ALA A 641 -2.52 -5.50 7.15
N THR A 642 -2.55 -5.51 8.49
CA THR A 642 -2.89 -6.72 9.28
C THR A 642 -4.34 -7.17 9.05
N ILE A 643 -5.28 -6.21 9.05
CA ILE A 643 -6.71 -6.47 8.79
C ILE A 643 -6.89 -7.04 7.38
N ARG A 644 -6.27 -6.41 6.37
CA ARG A 644 -6.31 -6.87 4.98
C ARG A 644 -5.75 -8.28 4.83
N MET A 645 -4.60 -8.56 5.43
CA MET A 645 -4.01 -9.89 5.32
C MET A 645 -4.81 -10.97 6.04
N THR A 646 -5.46 -10.63 7.16
CA THR A 646 -6.42 -11.52 7.82
C THR A 646 -7.58 -11.88 6.88
N ALA A 647 -8.19 -10.90 6.23
CA ALA A 647 -9.28 -11.14 5.29
C ALA A 647 -8.84 -11.96 4.06
N ALA A 648 -7.68 -11.64 3.49
CA ALA A 648 -7.13 -12.35 2.34
C ALA A 648 -6.84 -13.82 2.63
N ARG A 649 -6.28 -14.12 3.81
CA ARG A 649 -6.02 -15.50 4.26
C ARG A 649 -7.30 -16.27 4.56
N ALA A 650 -8.27 -15.62 5.22
CA ALA A 650 -9.57 -16.22 5.49
C ALA A 650 -10.29 -16.60 4.18
N SER A 651 -10.18 -15.75 3.16
CA SER A 651 -10.71 -16.01 1.82
C SER A 651 -10.01 -17.18 1.13
N LEU A 652 -8.68 -17.24 1.18
CA LEU A 652 -7.92 -18.35 0.62
C LEU A 652 -8.28 -19.68 1.31
N SER A 653 -8.36 -19.68 2.64
CA SER A 653 -8.80 -20.86 3.40
C SER A 653 -10.22 -21.28 3.01
N ALA A 654 -11.16 -20.34 2.87
CA ALA A 654 -12.51 -20.64 2.44
C ALA A 654 -12.57 -21.26 1.03
N GLN A 655 -11.74 -20.78 0.11
CA GLN A 655 -11.63 -21.36 -1.23
C GLN A 655 -11.09 -22.79 -1.21
N LEU A 656 -10.05 -23.06 -0.40
CA LEU A 656 -9.53 -24.42 -0.24
C LEU A 656 -10.55 -25.37 0.42
N SER A 657 -11.35 -24.87 1.36
CA SER A 657 -12.43 -25.62 1.99
C SER A 657 -13.66 -25.84 1.08
N SER A 658 -13.82 -25.04 0.03
CA SER A 658 -14.91 -25.16 -0.95
C SER A 658 -14.74 -26.33 -1.93
N VAL A 659 -13.59 -27.02 -1.86
CA VAL A 659 -13.32 -28.26 -2.60
C VAL A 659 -13.20 -29.38 -1.58
N ASN A 660 -14.12 -30.34 -1.59
CA ASN A 660 -14.20 -31.38 -0.57
C ASN A 660 -14.61 -32.75 -1.13
N ILE A 661 -14.30 -33.79 -0.36
CA ILE A 661 -14.82 -35.14 -0.59
C ILE A 661 -16.15 -35.25 0.16
N LEU A 662 -17.20 -35.65 -0.54
CA LEU A 662 -18.50 -35.92 0.06
C LEU A 662 -18.42 -37.25 0.83
N SER A 663 -18.68 -37.19 2.14
CA SER A 663 -18.69 -38.39 2.98
C SER A 663 -19.88 -39.29 2.62
N PRO A 664 -19.66 -40.59 2.35
CA PRO A 664 -20.75 -41.53 2.09
C PRO A 664 -21.57 -41.90 3.35
N GLY A 665 -21.22 -41.37 4.53
CA GLY A 665 -22.06 -41.46 5.74
C GLY A 665 -22.14 -42.82 6.43
N GLY A 666 -21.40 -43.85 5.98
CA GLY A 666 -21.50 -45.21 6.53
C GLY A 666 -20.26 -46.09 6.35
N THR A 667 -20.39 -47.37 6.73
CA THR A 667 -19.37 -48.41 6.53
C THR A 667 -19.41 -48.92 5.09
N TYR A 668 -18.26 -49.00 4.42
CA TYR A 668 -18.13 -49.50 3.06
C TYR A 668 -17.73 -50.97 3.09
N THR A 669 -18.57 -51.90 2.62
CA THR A 669 -18.23 -53.33 2.57
C THR A 669 -17.72 -53.69 1.18
N LEU A 670 -16.50 -54.23 1.09
CA LEU A 670 -15.94 -54.72 -0.16
C LEU A 670 -16.55 -56.09 -0.49
N ALA A 671 -17.10 -56.22 -1.69
CA ALA A 671 -17.67 -57.48 -2.18
C ALA A 671 -16.59 -58.50 -2.55
N SER A 672 -15.39 -58.05 -2.94
CA SER A 672 -14.21 -58.85 -3.26
C SER A 672 -12.93 -58.17 -2.80
N ASP A 673 -11.84 -58.93 -2.77
CA ASP A 673 -10.45 -58.47 -2.60
C ASP A 673 -10.01 -57.33 -3.54
N LYS A 674 -10.73 -57.11 -4.65
CA LYS A 674 -10.45 -56.10 -5.69
C LYS A 674 -11.62 -55.16 -6.02
N SER A 675 -12.58 -54.96 -5.12
CA SER A 675 -13.71 -54.04 -5.39
C SER A 675 -13.25 -52.58 -5.38
N PRO A 676 -13.67 -51.74 -6.35
CA PRO A 676 -13.35 -50.32 -6.33
C PRO A 676 -14.15 -49.58 -5.25
N LEU A 677 -13.53 -48.58 -4.64
CA LEU A 677 -14.16 -47.65 -3.71
C LEU A 677 -14.69 -46.44 -4.49
N LEU A 678 -16.00 -46.21 -4.42
CA LEU A 678 -16.65 -45.08 -5.08
C LEU A 678 -16.73 -43.90 -4.12
N LEU A 679 -16.21 -42.75 -4.53
CA LEU A 679 -16.26 -41.50 -3.77
C LEU A 679 -16.80 -40.39 -4.66
N ALA A 680 -17.46 -39.41 -4.08
CA ALA A 680 -17.82 -38.19 -4.79
C ALA A 680 -16.99 -37.02 -4.25
N ALA A 681 -16.44 -36.21 -5.15
CA ALA A 681 -15.76 -34.98 -4.79
C ALA A 681 -16.47 -33.79 -5.43
N ARG A 682 -16.60 -32.70 -4.67
CA ARG A 682 -17.31 -31.49 -5.06
C ARG A 682 -16.34 -30.31 -5.12
N ASN A 683 -16.52 -29.46 -6.13
CA ASN A 683 -15.80 -28.22 -6.31
C ASN A 683 -16.80 -27.07 -6.47
N ASP A 684 -16.88 -26.18 -5.47
CA ASP A 684 -17.74 -24.99 -5.53
C ASP A 684 -17.02 -23.76 -6.13
N LEU A 685 -15.75 -23.88 -6.52
CA LEU A 685 -15.01 -22.80 -7.18
C LEU A 685 -15.57 -22.53 -8.58
N PRO A 686 -15.47 -21.28 -9.08
CA PRO A 686 -15.91 -20.92 -10.43
C PRO A 686 -15.01 -21.46 -11.55
N LEU A 687 -13.89 -22.09 -11.20
CA LEU A 687 -12.94 -22.68 -12.14
C LEU A 687 -12.74 -24.17 -11.83
N PRO A 688 -12.47 -25.01 -12.85
CA PRO A 688 -12.08 -26.39 -12.63
C PRO A 688 -10.73 -26.47 -11.91
N ILE A 689 -10.52 -27.55 -11.17
CA ILE A 689 -9.31 -27.74 -10.36
C ILE A 689 -8.76 -29.16 -10.51
N ARG A 690 -7.43 -29.27 -10.59
CA ARG A 690 -6.70 -30.54 -10.59
C ARG A 690 -6.36 -30.97 -9.17
N THR A 691 -6.74 -32.19 -8.84
CA THR A 691 -6.64 -32.75 -7.49
C THR A 691 -6.02 -34.14 -7.50
N VAL A 692 -5.49 -34.56 -6.36
CA VAL A 692 -4.95 -35.90 -6.09
C VAL A 692 -5.49 -36.33 -4.74
N ILE A 693 -5.90 -37.60 -4.63
CA ILE A 693 -6.37 -38.16 -3.36
C ILE A 693 -5.16 -38.79 -2.64
N LYS A 694 -4.90 -38.37 -1.41
CA LYS A 694 -3.95 -39.02 -0.52
C LYS A 694 -4.69 -39.95 0.42
N VAL A 695 -4.22 -41.19 0.47
CA VAL A 695 -4.79 -42.26 1.28
C VAL A 695 -3.83 -42.59 2.41
N GLY A 696 -4.33 -42.54 3.65
CA GLY A 696 -3.69 -43.12 4.82
C GLY A 696 -4.39 -44.42 5.19
N ALA A 697 -3.77 -45.56 4.87
CA ALA A 697 -4.29 -46.90 5.18
C ALA A 697 -3.25 -47.73 5.97
N PRO A 698 -3.68 -48.59 6.91
CA PRO A 698 -2.81 -49.53 7.63
C PRO A 698 -2.19 -50.61 6.72
N ASP A 699 -1.06 -51.19 7.16
CA ASP A 699 -0.32 -52.24 6.45
C ASP A 699 -1.24 -53.41 6.03
N GLY A 700 -1.15 -53.83 4.76
CA GLY A 700 -1.97 -54.92 4.19
C GLY A 700 -3.23 -54.46 3.45
N PHE A 701 -3.51 -53.16 3.42
CA PHE A 701 -4.60 -52.55 2.65
C PHE A 701 -4.05 -51.43 1.74
N ALA A 702 -4.10 -51.62 0.42
CA ALA A 702 -3.58 -50.64 -0.54
C ALA A 702 -4.70 -50.12 -1.46
N ILE A 703 -4.79 -48.80 -1.60
CA ILE A 703 -5.69 -48.11 -2.52
C ILE A 703 -4.84 -47.35 -3.52
N ASP A 704 -5.06 -47.57 -4.80
CA ASP A 704 -4.43 -46.74 -5.84
C ASP A 704 -5.23 -45.45 -6.02
N ALA A 705 -4.62 -44.34 -5.66
CA ALA A 705 -5.19 -43.00 -5.74
C ALA A 705 -4.22 -42.01 -6.42
N SER A 706 -3.28 -42.54 -7.21
CA SER A 706 -2.19 -41.77 -7.81
C SER A 706 -2.63 -40.92 -9.02
N GLU A 707 -3.80 -41.20 -9.60
CA GLU A 707 -4.33 -40.48 -10.75
C GLU A 707 -4.75 -39.05 -10.39
N VAL A 708 -4.41 -38.09 -11.28
CA VAL A 708 -4.86 -36.70 -11.17
C VAL A 708 -6.32 -36.60 -11.60
N GLN A 709 -7.16 -36.14 -10.69
CA GLN A 709 -8.60 -35.98 -10.90
C GLN A 709 -8.94 -34.51 -11.21
N GLU A 710 -9.65 -34.31 -12.31
CA GLU A 710 -10.17 -32.99 -12.70
C GLU A 710 -11.59 -32.82 -12.19
N LEU A 711 -11.78 -31.86 -11.27
CA LEU A 711 -13.10 -31.52 -10.75
C LEU A 711 -13.66 -30.32 -11.53
N PRO A 712 -14.86 -30.44 -12.14
CA PRO A 712 -15.46 -29.36 -12.92
C PRO A 712 -15.77 -28.14 -12.04
N ALA A 713 -15.85 -26.96 -12.64
CA ALA A 713 -16.28 -25.74 -11.95
C ALA A 713 -17.73 -25.88 -11.43
N ARG A 714 -18.00 -25.45 -10.20
CA ARG A 714 -19.33 -25.52 -9.55
C ARG A 714 -20.03 -26.88 -9.75
N GLY A 715 -19.30 -27.97 -9.57
CA GLY A 715 -19.75 -29.30 -9.95
C GLY A 715 -19.24 -30.42 -9.03
N THR A 716 -19.77 -31.62 -9.26
CA THR A 716 -19.40 -32.84 -8.52
C THR A 716 -18.93 -33.90 -9.52
N ARG A 717 -17.94 -34.70 -9.12
CA ARG A 717 -17.43 -35.83 -9.90
C ARG A 717 -17.36 -37.08 -9.03
N GLN A 718 -17.82 -38.20 -9.56
CA GLN A 718 -17.61 -39.52 -8.97
C GLN A 718 -16.24 -40.05 -9.38
N ILE A 719 -15.50 -40.58 -8.41
CA ILE A 719 -14.13 -41.09 -8.54
C ILE A 719 -14.14 -42.54 -8.08
N GLU A 720 -13.58 -43.41 -8.91
CA GLU A 720 -13.42 -44.83 -8.61
C GLU A 720 -11.98 -45.10 -8.20
N LEU A 721 -11.77 -45.62 -6.99
CA LEU A 721 -10.45 -45.95 -6.46
C LEU A 721 -10.26 -47.47 -6.41
N PRO A 722 -9.36 -48.05 -7.22
CA PRO A 722 -9.04 -49.46 -7.13
C PRO A 722 -8.46 -49.81 -5.75
N THR A 723 -8.99 -50.86 -5.11
CA THR A 723 -8.51 -51.32 -3.80
C THR A 723 -7.95 -52.75 -3.87
N THR A 724 -7.01 -53.06 -2.98
CA THR A 724 -6.51 -54.40 -2.75
C THR A 724 -6.46 -54.69 -1.25
N ALA A 725 -7.15 -55.75 -0.83
CA ALA A 725 -7.23 -56.14 0.57
C ALA A 725 -6.71 -57.56 0.78
N ASN A 726 -5.68 -57.72 1.62
CA ASN A 726 -5.07 -59.03 1.89
C ASN A 726 -5.62 -59.73 3.15
N ASP A 727 -6.32 -58.99 4.02
CA ASP A 727 -6.87 -59.48 5.28
C ASP A 727 -8.37 -59.16 5.39
N SER A 728 -9.12 -60.05 6.05
CA SER A 728 -10.52 -59.81 6.40
C SER A 728 -10.63 -59.16 7.78
N ARG A 729 -10.66 -57.82 7.79
CA ARG A 729 -10.84 -57.01 8.99
C ARG A 729 -11.51 -55.68 8.64
N GLN A 730 -12.08 -55.04 9.64
CA GLN A 730 -12.55 -53.66 9.54
C GLN A 730 -11.35 -52.72 9.65
N VAL A 731 -11.16 -51.86 8.65
CA VAL A 731 -10.03 -50.93 8.55
C VAL A 731 -10.56 -49.51 8.46
N ALA A 732 -10.02 -48.60 9.27
CA ALA A 732 -10.25 -47.17 9.10
C ALA A 732 -9.26 -46.65 8.04
N VAL A 733 -9.79 -46.06 6.97
CA VAL A 733 -9.00 -45.43 5.91
C VAL A 733 -9.25 -43.93 5.99
N GLN A 734 -8.16 -43.16 6.09
CA GLN A 734 -8.24 -41.70 5.99
C GLN A 734 -8.01 -41.28 4.54
N LEU A 735 -8.93 -40.48 4.01
CA LEU A 735 -8.85 -39.92 2.66
C LEU A 735 -8.75 -38.40 2.78
N SER A 736 -7.77 -37.82 2.10
CA SER A 736 -7.62 -36.37 2.01
C SER A 736 -7.46 -35.95 0.56
N LEU A 737 -8.09 -34.84 0.20
CA LEU A 737 -7.96 -34.26 -1.14
C LEU A 737 -6.84 -33.23 -1.12
N ARG A 738 -5.99 -33.23 -2.14
CA ARG A 738 -4.90 -32.27 -2.28
C ARG A 738 -4.82 -31.76 -3.71
N THR A 739 -4.22 -30.60 -3.91
CA THR A 739 -3.85 -30.14 -5.26
C THR A 739 -2.67 -30.94 -5.79
N THR A 740 -2.38 -30.79 -7.09
CA THR A 740 -1.15 -31.33 -7.71
C THR A 740 0.13 -30.73 -7.12
N SER A 741 0.05 -29.57 -6.46
CA SER A 741 1.15 -28.92 -5.72
C SER A 741 1.17 -29.28 -4.23
N ASP A 742 0.50 -30.38 -3.85
CA ASP A 742 0.40 -30.89 -2.48
C ASP A 742 -0.23 -29.91 -1.47
N MET A 743 -1.17 -29.06 -1.89
CA MET A 743 -1.94 -28.21 -0.97
C MET A 743 -3.20 -28.94 -0.48
N PRO A 744 -3.49 -29.00 0.83
CA PRO A 744 -4.70 -29.64 1.34
C PRO A 744 -5.98 -28.92 0.87
N LEU A 745 -7.00 -29.70 0.52
CA LEU A 745 -8.33 -29.25 0.11
C LEU A 745 -9.39 -29.89 1.01
N GLY A 746 -10.32 -29.08 1.51
CA GLY A 746 -11.38 -29.54 2.41
C GLY A 746 -10.87 -30.16 3.71
N GLU A 747 -11.78 -30.83 4.42
CA GLU A 747 -11.43 -31.64 5.59
C GLU A 747 -11.20 -33.10 5.18
N PRO A 748 -10.21 -33.79 5.78
CA PRO A 748 -10.03 -35.23 5.59
C PRO A 748 -11.24 -36.01 6.09
N ILE A 749 -11.66 -37.03 5.33
CA ILE A 749 -12.72 -37.95 5.77
C ILE A 749 -12.10 -39.25 6.26
N GLN A 750 -12.75 -39.87 7.25
CA GLN A 750 -12.44 -41.24 7.66
C GLN A 750 -13.59 -42.15 7.23
N ILE A 751 -13.26 -43.19 6.48
CA ILE A 751 -14.20 -44.24 6.10
C ILE A 751 -13.81 -45.54 6.78
N SER A 752 -14.81 -46.31 7.21
CA SER A 752 -14.58 -47.65 7.72
C SER A 752 -14.87 -48.65 6.61
N VAL A 753 -13.83 -49.35 6.15
CA VAL A 753 -13.92 -50.34 5.09
C VAL A 753 -13.88 -51.74 5.69
N HIS A 754 -14.89 -52.55 5.39
CA HIS A 754 -14.96 -53.95 5.79
C HIS A 754 -14.52 -54.84 4.61
N SER A 755 -13.45 -55.59 4.78
CA SER A 755 -12.95 -56.54 3.77
C SER A 755 -13.41 -57.96 4.09
N ASN A 756 -14.07 -58.62 3.12
CA ASN A 756 -14.46 -60.03 3.19
C ASN A 756 -13.46 -60.96 2.47
N ALA A 757 -12.17 -60.58 2.37
CA ALA A 757 -11.16 -61.38 1.69
C ALA A 757 -10.87 -62.69 2.46
N TYR A 758 -11.41 -63.81 1.98
CA TYR A 758 -11.04 -65.15 2.48
C TYR A 758 -9.56 -65.42 2.18
N GLY A 759 -8.75 -65.50 3.23
CA GLY A 759 -7.30 -65.61 3.10
C GLY A 759 -6.86 -66.88 2.35
N ARG A 760 -5.66 -66.79 1.75
CA ARG A 760 -4.90 -67.91 1.17
C ARG A 760 -4.89 -69.22 1.97
N PRO A 761 -4.96 -69.26 3.33
CA PRO A 761 -4.99 -70.51 4.08
C PRO A 761 -6.16 -71.41 3.73
N LEU A 762 -7.35 -70.86 3.47
CA LEU A 762 -8.53 -71.68 3.15
C LEU A 762 -8.35 -72.41 1.82
N PHE A 763 -7.78 -71.73 0.82
CA PHE A 763 -7.41 -72.33 -0.45
C PHE A 763 -6.39 -73.47 -0.25
N TRP A 764 -5.33 -73.25 0.53
CA TRP A 764 -4.33 -74.29 0.82
C TRP A 764 -4.89 -75.45 1.63
N ILE A 765 -5.79 -75.21 2.58
CA ILE A 765 -6.49 -76.24 3.34
C ILE A 765 -7.37 -77.07 2.40
N THR A 766 -8.07 -76.43 1.46
CA THR A 766 -8.94 -77.12 0.49
C THR A 766 -8.11 -77.93 -0.51
N CYS A 767 -6.99 -77.39 -1.01
CA CYS A 767 -6.05 -78.14 -1.83
C CYS A 767 -5.42 -79.30 -1.05
N ALA A 768 -5.03 -79.10 0.21
CA ALA A 768 -4.49 -80.16 1.05
C ALA A 768 -5.52 -81.27 1.30
N ALA A 769 -6.78 -80.90 1.60
CA ALA A 769 -7.89 -81.84 1.73
C ALA A 769 -8.17 -82.59 0.42
N GLY A 770 -8.13 -81.90 -0.73
CA GLY A 770 -8.26 -82.48 -2.06
C GLY A 770 -7.13 -83.47 -2.40
N VAL A 771 -5.88 -83.09 -2.15
CA VAL A 771 -4.71 -83.96 -2.32
C VAL A 771 -4.78 -85.16 -1.37
N LEU A 772 -5.18 -84.95 -0.11
CA LEU A 772 -5.40 -86.01 0.85
C LEU A 772 -6.48 -86.99 0.37
N LEU A 773 -7.59 -86.48 -0.18
CA LEU A 773 -8.65 -87.29 -0.79
C LEU A 773 -8.15 -88.09 -1.99
N VAL A 774 -7.37 -87.49 -2.88
CA VAL A 774 -6.77 -88.19 -4.03
C VAL A 774 -5.78 -89.25 -3.56
N LEU A 775 -4.95 -88.96 -2.56
CA LEU A 775 -4.02 -89.93 -1.96
C LEU A 775 -4.75 -91.08 -1.26
N LEU A 776 -5.83 -90.79 -0.51
CA LEU A 776 -6.65 -91.80 0.15
C LEU A 776 -7.42 -92.65 -0.88
N SER A 777 -7.94 -92.03 -1.94
CA SER A 777 -8.64 -92.72 -3.04
C SER A 777 -7.68 -93.58 -3.87
N GLY A 778 -6.50 -93.05 -4.19
CA GLY A 778 -5.42 -93.76 -4.88
C GLY A 778 -4.88 -94.92 -4.03
N ARG A 779 -4.70 -94.71 -2.72
CA ARG A 779 -4.34 -95.78 -1.77
C ARG A 779 -5.43 -96.86 -1.68
N ARG A 780 -6.70 -96.49 -1.71
CA ARG A 780 -7.85 -97.43 -1.71
C ARG A 780 -7.88 -98.27 -3.00
N LEU A 781 -7.66 -97.64 -4.15
CA LEU A 781 -7.64 -98.33 -5.45
C LEU A 781 -6.39 -99.24 -5.59
N TRP A 782 -5.23 -98.79 -5.10
CA TRP A 782 -3.99 -99.58 -5.11
C TRP A 782 -4.03 -100.79 -4.15
N ARG A 783 -4.69 -100.67 -3.00
CA ARG A 783 -4.96 -101.83 -2.11
C ARG A 783 -5.94 -102.82 -2.71
N ARG A 784 -6.92 -102.36 -3.52
CA ARG A 784 -7.85 -103.22 -4.26
C ARG A 784 -7.14 -104.04 -5.35
N PHE A 785 -6.11 -103.51 -6.01
CA PHE A 785 -5.30 -104.25 -6.99
C PHE A 785 -4.25 -105.19 -6.40
N ARG A 786 -3.93 -105.12 -5.10
CA ARG A 786 -2.95 -105.99 -4.41
C ARG A 786 -3.55 -107.02 -3.44
N GLY A 787 -4.87 -107.20 -3.44
CA GLY A 787 -5.52 -108.34 -2.79
C GLY A 787 -5.33 -108.47 -1.27
N ARG A 788 -5.50 -107.37 -0.50
CA ARG A 788 -5.63 -107.43 0.96
C ARG A 788 -6.87 -106.68 1.45
N PRO A 789 -7.81 -107.33 2.18
CA PRO A 789 -9.03 -106.70 2.67
C PRO A 789 -8.73 -105.69 3.79
N ASP A 790 -9.49 -104.59 3.80
CA ASP A 790 -9.40 -103.52 4.81
C ASP A 790 -10.28 -103.87 6.03
N ARG A 791 -9.83 -103.50 7.23
CA ARG A 791 -10.47 -103.86 8.51
C ARG A 791 -11.76 -103.08 8.79
N ALA A 792 -12.16 -102.16 7.91
CA ALA A 792 -13.36 -101.34 8.03
C ALA A 792 -14.62 -102.01 7.45
N ASP A 793 -14.48 -103.15 6.76
CA ASP A 793 -15.59 -103.95 6.22
C ASP A 793 -15.91 -105.18 7.09
N ALA A 794 -15.56 -105.15 8.39
CA ALA A 794 -16.05 -106.14 9.35
C ALA A 794 -17.52 -105.84 9.66
N ASP A 795 -18.40 -106.78 9.29
CA ASP A 795 -19.84 -106.72 9.52
C ASP A 795 -20.17 -106.26 10.95
N ARG A 796 -20.96 -105.19 11.02
CA ARG A 796 -21.56 -104.69 12.26
C ARG A 796 -22.57 -105.74 12.74
N PRO A 797 -22.49 -106.27 13.97
CA PRO A 797 -23.53 -107.15 14.49
C PRO A 797 -24.89 -106.40 14.52
N PRO A 798 -26.01 -107.08 14.24
CA PRO A 798 -27.32 -106.47 14.26
C PRO A 798 -27.64 -105.89 15.65
N ALA A 799 -28.27 -104.72 15.66
CA ALA A 799 -28.68 -103.99 16.87
C ALA A 799 -29.44 -104.88 17.85
N ASP A 800 -29.05 -104.84 19.12
CA ASP A 800 -29.72 -105.56 20.19
C ASP A 800 -31.07 -104.89 20.55
N GLU A 801 -31.89 -105.62 21.30
CA GLU A 801 -33.26 -105.20 21.63
C GLU A 801 -33.30 -103.92 22.50
N HIS A 802 -32.15 -103.51 23.07
CA HIS A 802 -32.02 -102.30 23.87
C HIS A 802 -31.92 -101.04 22.97
N GLU A 803 -31.15 -101.10 21.88
CA GLU A 803 -31.06 -100.01 20.89
C GLU A 803 -32.39 -99.74 20.17
N ARG A 804 -33.20 -100.79 19.94
CA ARG A 804 -34.55 -100.64 19.34
C ARG A 804 -35.56 -99.95 20.27
N ARG A 805 -35.41 -100.09 21.60
CA ARG A 805 -36.30 -99.41 22.56
C ARG A 805 -35.99 -97.92 22.72
N LEU A 806 -34.72 -97.52 22.59
CA LEU A 806 -34.31 -96.11 22.60
C LEU A 806 -34.81 -95.33 21.37
N ALA A 807 -34.78 -95.93 20.17
CA ALA A 807 -35.26 -95.29 18.95
C ALA A 807 -36.79 -95.01 18.95
N ASN A 808 -37.59 -95.86 19.61
CA ASN A 808 -39.04 -95.66 19.69
C ASN A 808 -39.46 -94.59 20.73
N SER A 809 -38.57 -94.19 21.64
CA SER A 809 -38.85 -93.13 22.63
C SER A 809 -38.70 -91.71 22.09
N TYR A 810 -37.92 -91.51 21.00
CA TYR A 810 -37.73 -90.19 20.38
C TYR A 810 -38.86 -89.78 19.42
N ALA A 811 -39.70 -90.73 18.98
CA ALA A 811 -40.80 -90.47 18.05
C ALA A 811 -42.10 -89.97 18.74
N ALA A 812 -42.17 -89.98 20.08
CA ALA A 812 -43.38 -89.67 20.84
C ALA A 812 -43.50 -88.20 21.33
N HIS A 813 -42.58 -87.30 20.96
CA HIS A 813 -42.57 -85.90 21.42
C HIS A 813 -42.60 -84.82 20.32
N ARG A 814 -43.29 -85.09 19.21
CA ARG A 814 -43.57 -84.07 18.19
C ARG A 814 -45.06 -83.76 18.12
N ASN A 815 -45.49 -82.73 18.87
CA ASN A 815 -46.81 -82.11 18.67
C ASN A 815 -46.86 -81.38 17.31
N PRO A 816 -47.92 -81.56 16.51
CA PRO A 816 -48.21 -80.72 15.35
C PRO A 816 -49.18 -79.60 15.73
N THR A 817 -48.93 -78.37 15.29
CA THR A 817 -49.95 -77.30 15.26
C THR A 817 -49.92 -76.63 13.87
N PRO A 818 -51.08 -76.33 13.24
CA PRO A 818 -51.23 -76.16 11.79
C PRO A 818 -51.08 -74.70 11.30
N PRO A 819 -51.11 -74.45 9.98
CA PRO A 819 -50.93 -73.14 9.37
C PRO A 819 -52.27 -72.39 9.18
N GLU A 820 -52.22 -71.06 9.26
CA GLU A 820 -53.33 -70.17 8.91
C GLU A 820 -52.86 -69.19 7.81
N GLN A 821 -53.52 -69.25 6.66
CA GLN A 821 -53.59 -68.18 5.65
C GLN A 821 -54.88 -67.38 5.93
N PRO A 822 -54.98 -66.07 5.59
CA PRO A 822 -55.53 -65.75 4.27
C PRO A 822 -55.13 -64.40 3.62
N SER A 823 -55.28 -64.41 2.28
CA SER A 823 -55.85 -63.38 1.38
C SER A 823 -55.16 -62.04 1.12
N GLY A 824 -54.99 -61.74 -0.19
CA GLY A 824 -54.85 -60.37 -0.71
C GLY A 824 -54.18 -60.27 -2.09
N THR A 825 -54.92 -60.57 -3.17
CA THR A 825 -54.60 -60.27 -4.59
C THR A 825 -54.96 -58.80 -4.97
N PRO A 826 -54.76 -58.32 -6.22
CA PRO A 826 -53.56 -57.70 -6.82
C PRO A 826 -53.80 -56.21 -7.19
N ASP A 827 -52.83 -55.44 -7.67
CA ASP A 827 -52.61 -55.06 -9.10
C ASP A 827 -52.13 -53.57 -9.16
N PRO A 828 -51.79 -52.95 -10.31
CA PRO A 828 -50.41 -52.58 -10.64
C PRO A 828 -50.24 -51.07 -10.95
N LYS A 829 -49.01 -50.63 -11.22
CA LYS A 829 -48.66 -49.60 -12.23
C LYS A 829 -47.14 -49.38 -12.29
N ASP A 830 -46.54 -49.80 -13.39
CA ASP A 830 -45.45 -49.07 -14.07
C ASP A 830 -46.07 -47.89 -14.87
N PRO A 831 -45.30 -46.92 -15.43
CA PRO A 831 -43.86 -46.67 -15.36
C PRO A 831 -43.47 -45.29 -14.78
#